data_AF-A0A0V0QFD6-F1
#
_entry.id   AF-A0A0V0QFD6-F1
#
_cell.length_a   1.000
_cell.length_b   1.000
_cell.length_c   1.000
_cell.angle_alpha   90.00
_cell.angle_beta   90.00
_cell.angle_gamma   90.00
#
_symmetry.space_group_name_H-M   'P 1'
#
loop_
_entity.id
_entity.type
_entity.pdbx_description
1 polymer ?
#
loop_
_entity_poly.entity_id
_entity_poly.type
_entity_poly.pdbx_seq_one_letter_code
_entity_poly.pdbx_strand_id
1 'polypeptide(L)'
;MIHIQQAGDVFVNNINFFNIYDVQNDIVSYKIKYSLFFIYQSQNVIIDNFLIENCNFLQNIQGGISIENVVSADIKNGKFINNNSAKGMVGGILVINIEQLQIKNTQFIKNTQEIYGSISCSISFYVYITDCDFEENTILNSHGTVINLQRGYQNNILNNNIINNYSHQSGGGVWASQIYQLIVSGNKIQKNYAFYYAGAIFYDTITNLSLDHNIFENNIATRIGGSIFFMNIREIKIEYDEYIQNYTPMSGGSILLQQCNKTEIISTKFNNNWAEDWGGALSALSCLEILLQNCFFLNNYSGYSGGAIMSNNGLNIIIKNNLFQLNSALISGGALDLWINEQNVLESNVFINNFAPYGGAVYGLHSDILKSFNNTFIGNIADEGGCYKIQFWQSLLFQNDSFIKNTSNGYGGMMYAQSIESITFLFSEISNNNGSHKGGGLYLQDLKDFVLNHTKIQGNYLKNVKNFVEIGGGAYLKDINTIQICNSLIQHNYSCLLGGGLYFIGSIQILIQDSLFVNNTVYYEEVSSLEQKEANQVLSKGGAIFLEISEDQRDQMELRILNNQFSQNKASSGTSIFILQENNAKLLDLKNFCNISISQDIGDVGLIRYLGEKFEDEILKKIQITDVFDNNLIVNDQKLVVVGYLTNELKLSEKSLLFELCQQGSFLENGGQNQCGKCHEAGVCPGGYKLNYPQKGYWRESVSEFNYIKCDKEIDSCLGKDECKQGYEGVLCQSCNYEQLYKRTLQGKCENFEINLNDDNNNNKNEMITETSILNEDENCYCVFDGSFRKQISNQVQKQENQKSLVNEVLETEQTKIEEVQFQVHQ
;
A
#
# COMPACT_ATOMS: atom_id res chain seq x y z
N MET A 1 61.23 12.72 22.50
CA MET A 1 60.94 12.10 21.19
C MET A 1 61.98 11.03 20.93
N ILE A 2 61.55 9.82 20.55
CA ILE A 2 62.41 8.70 20.19
C ILE A 2 62.32 8.54 18.67
N HIS A 3 63.47 8.57 18.00
CA HIS A 3 63.57 8.57 16.55
C HIS A 3 64.53 7.47 16.10
N ILE A 4 64.00 6.46 15.43
CA ILE A 4 64.72 5.25 15.00
C ILE A 4 64.69 5.21 13.47
N GLN A 5 65.87 5.16 12.84
CA GLN A 5 66.00 5.14 11.39
C GLN A 5 66.94 4.02 10.95
N GLN A 6 66.60 3.34 9.84
CA GLN A 6 67.48 2.37 9.19
C GLN A 6 67.94 1.24 10.13
N ALA A 7 67.09 0.85 11.08
CA ALA A 7 67.34 -0.26 11.99
C ALA A 7 66.94 -1.59 11.33
N GLY A 8 67.49 -2.70 11.84
CA GLY A 8 66.98 -4.04 11.51
C GLY A 8 65.62 -4.26 12.20
N ASP A 9 65.63 -5.08 13.24
CA ASP A 9 64.45 -5.28 14.09
C ASP A 9 64.42 -4.25 15.22
N VAL A 10 63.23 -3.71 15.50
CA VAL A 10 62.99 -2.71 16.55
C VAL A 10 61.99 -3.30 17.55
N PHE A 11 62.40 -3.42 18.81
CA PHE A 11 61.55 -3.89 19.89
C PHE A 11 61.40 -2.80 20.94
N VAL A 12 60.15 -2.42 21.20
CA VAL A 12 59.76 -1.39 22.14
C VAL A 12 58.76 -2.02 23.11
N ASN A 13 59.04 -1.99 24.41
CA ASN A 13 58.18 -2.63 25.41
C ASN A 13 58.14 -1.81 26.71
N ASN A 14 56.99 -1.77 27.38
CA ASN A 14 56.78 -1.14 28.69
C ASN A 14 57.11 0.35 28.71
N ILE A 15 56.49 1.13 27.80
CA ILE A 15 56.76 2.56 27.69
C ILE A 15 55.55 3.41 28.03
N ASN A 16 55.75 4.36 28.93
CA ASN A 16 54.68 5.25 29.36
C ASN A 16 55.09 6.72 29.18
N PHE A 17 54.20 7.50 28.56
CA PHE A 17 54.27 8.95 28.45
C PHE A 17 53.05 9.56 29.13
N PHE A 18 53.29 10.52 30.02
CA PHE A 18 52.23 11.19 30.79
C PHE A 18 52.46 12.70 30.79
N ASN A 19 51.37 13.46 30.66
CA ASN A 19 51.36 14.91 30.93
C ASN A 19 52.42 15.69 30.13
N ILE A 20 52.63 15.32 28.86
CA ILE A 20 53.55 16.04 27.99
C ILE A 20 52.80 17.25 27.42
N TYR A 21 53.12 18.45 27.90
CA TYR A 21 52.60 19.72 27.40
C TYR A 21 53.67 20.46 26.60
N ASP A 22 53.25 21.27 25.62
CA ASP A 22 54.15 22.11 24.83
C ASP A 22 55.33 21.36 24.20
N VAL A 23 55.04 20.39 23.33
CA VAL A 23 56.04 19.98 22.33
C VAL A 23 56.14 21.10 21.27
N GLN A 24 56.58 22.29 21.70
CA GLN A 24 56.85 23.44 20.83
C GLN A 24 58.20 23.20 20.15
N ASN A 25 58.21 23.23 18.82
CA ASN A 25 59.44 23.30 18.06
C ASN A 25 59.86 24.76 17.91
N ASP A 26 60.84 25.21 18.69
CA ASP A 26 61.58 26.45 18.48
C ASP A 26 62.51 26.40 17.23
N ILE A 27 62.23 25.56 16.23
CA ILE A 27 63.14 25.31 15.10
C ILE A 27 62.41 25.37 13.77
N VAL A 28 62.77 26.36 12.94
CA VAL A 28 62.29 26.70 11.59
C VAL A 28 62.71 25.66 10.53
N SER A 29 62.49 24.37 10.80
CA SER A 29 62.82 23.27 9.91
C SER A 29 61.55 22.53 9.47
N TYR A 30 60.99 22.95 8.32
CA TYR A 30 59.85 22.32 7.63
C TYR A 30 60.09 20.87 7.15
N LYS A 31 61.21 20.23 7.53
CA LYS A 31 61.64 18.94 6.97
C LYS A 31 61.60 17.75 7.93
N ILE A 32 61.41 17.96 9.24
CA ILE A 32 61.39 16.86 10.20
C ILE A 32 59.95 16.65 10.66
N LYS A 33 59.44 15.45 10.41
CA LYS A 33 58.15 14.96 10.89
C LYS A 33 58.31 14.58 12.36
N TYR A 34 57.49 15.11 13.26
CA TYR A 34 57.65 14.88 14.69
C TYR A 34 56.57 13.94 15.23
N SER A 35 56.94 12.99 16.07
CA SER A 35 56.06 12.07 16.81
C SER A 35 56.78 11.64 18.08
N LEU A 36 56.06 11.18 19.12
CA LEU A 36 56.72 10.69 20.34
C LEU A 36 57.63 9.50 20.01
N PHE A 37 57.15 8.62 19.14
CA PHE A 37 57.90 7.59 18.45
C PHE A 37 57.84 7.79 16.94
N PHE A 38 59.00 7.93 16.30
CA PHE A 38 59.13 7.88 14.85
C PHE A 38 60.06 6.74 14.46
N ILE A 39 59.58 5.81 13.65
CA ILE A 39 60.33 4.66 13.14
C ILE A 39 60.30 4.69 11.62
N TYR A 40 61.48 4.69 11.00
CA TYR A 40 61.63 4.88 9.55
C TYR A 40 62.60 3.88 8.94
N GLN A 41 62.25 3.32 7.77
CA GLN A 41 63.12 2.40 7.00
C GLN A 41 63.66 1.23 7.84
N SER A 42 62.80 0.58 8.62
CA SER A 42 63.17 -0.58 9.47
C SER A 42 62.50 -1.86 8.98
N GLN A 43 62.98 -3.05 9.38
CA GLN A 43 62.41 -4.32 8.92
C GLN A 43 61.18 -4.73 9.75
N ASN A 44 61.39 -5.22 10.98
CA ASN A 44 60.31 -5.68 11.85
C ASN A 44 60.22 -4.79 13.08
N VAL A 45 59.03 -4.26 13.37
CA VAL A 45 58.78 -3.39 14.51
C VAL A 45 57.79 -4.06 15.45
N ILE A 46 58.14 -4.22 16.72
CA ILE A 46 57.22 -4.66 17.77
C ILE A 46 57.12 -3.57 18.82
N ILE A 47 55.90 -3.08 19.07
CA ILE A 47 55.59 -2.15 20.14
C ILE A 47 54.55 -2.81 21.05
N ASP A 48 54.94 -3.17 22.26
CA ASP A 48 54.11 -3.87 23.23
C ASP A 48 54.00 -3.09 24.54
N ASN A 49 52.86 -3.22 25.21
CA ASN A 49 52.56 -2.67 26.53
C ASN A 49 53.01 -1.21 26.71
N PHE A 50 52.21 -0.27 26.20
CA PHE A 50 52.53 1.14 26.27
C PHE A 50 51.33 2.00 26.67
N LEU A 51 51.59 3.17 27.26
CA LEU A 51 50.59 4.14 27.67
C LEU A 51 51.00 5.54 27.25
N ILE A 52 50.14 6.24 26.50
CA ILE A 52 50.30 7.64 26.13
C ILE A 52 49.07 8.37 26.63
N GLU A 53 49.24 9.15 27.70
CA GLU A 53 48.14 9.76 28.44
C GLU A 53 48.36 11.25 28.68
N ASN A 54 47.28 12.03 28.55
CA ASN A 54 47.25 13.47 28.84
C ASN A 54 48.35 14.26 28.08
N CYS A 55 48.70 13.84 26.87
CA CYS A 55 49.69 14.53 26.06
C CYS A 55 49.03 15.56 25.13
N ASN A 56 49.62 16.75 25.03
CA ASN A 56 49.18 17.82 24.13
C ASN A 56 50.23 18.04 23.03
N PHE A 57 49.85 17.70 21.80
CA PHE A 57 50.68 17.78 20.61
C PHE A 57 50.37 19.07 19.84
N LEU A 58 51.27 20.05 19.96
CA LEU A 58 51.19 21.30 19.20
C LEU A 58 51.93 21.16 17.86
N GLN A 59 51.39 21.80 16.81
CA GLN A 59 51.97 22.04 15.46
C GLN A 59 52.89 20.94 14.84
N ASN A 60 52.48 20.40 13.69
CA ASN A 60 53.28 19.51 12.82
C ASN A 60 53.67 18.13 13.42
N ILE A 61 53.01 17.71 14.50
CA ILE A 61 53.18 16.36 15.05
C ILE A 61 52.25 15.38 14.32
N GLN A 62 52.81 14.25 13.93
CA GLN A 62 52.22 13.21 13.08
C GLN A 62 51.67 12.01 13.87
N GLY A 63 51.49 12.13 15.18
CA GLY A 63 51.02 11.05 16.06
C GLY A 63 51.86 10.86 17.31
N GLY A 64 51.33 10.08 18.26
CA GLY A 64 52.13 9.51 19.33
C GLY A 64 53.10 8.46 18.79
N ILE A 65 52.67 7.63 17.84
CA ILE A 65 53.52 6.65 17.14
C ILE A 65 53.42 6.90 15.63
N SER A 66 54.55 6.95 14.95
CA SER A 66 54.64 7.07 13.49
C SER A 66 55.61 6.03 12.94
N ILE A 67 55.14 5.26 11.95
CA ILE A 67 55.89 4.19 11.28
C ILE A 67 55.87 4.44 9.77
N GLU A 68 57.03 4.58 9.15
CA GLU A 68 57.15 4.90 7.73
C GLU A 68 58.16 4.01 7.00
N ASN A 69 57.76 3.45 5.84
CA ASN A 69 58.59 2.57 5.01
C ASN A 69 59.14 1.36 5.80
N VAL A 70 58.25 0.62 6.45
CA VAL A 70 58.57 -0.55 7.27
C VAL A 70 57.98 -1.81 6.64
N VAL A 71 58.67 -2.94 6.72
CA VAL A 71 58.15 -4.21 6.18
C VAL A 71 57.00 -4.73 7.05
N SER A 72 57.25 -4.91 8.35
CA SER A 72 56.25 -5.43 9.29
C SER A 72 56.21 -4.66 10.61
N ALA A 73 55.02 -4.41 11.14
CA ALA A 73 54.81 -3.83 12.48
C ALA A 73 53.70 -4.55 13.26
N ASP A 74 53.98 -4.93 14.51
CA ASP A 74 53.04 -5.47 15.50
C ASP A 74 52.95 -4.51 16.69
N ILE A 75 51.82 -3.80 16.81
CA ILE A 75 51.53 -2.84 17.87
C ILE A 75 50.42 -3.41 18.74
N LYS A 76 50.69 -3.65 20.03
CA LYS A 76 49.73 -4.33 20.90
C LYS A 76 49.75 -3.90 22.35
N ASN A 77 48.65 -4.19 23.04
CA ASN A 77 48.46 -3.94 24.47
C ASN A 77 48.70 -2.48 24.86
N GLY A 78 48.33 -1.55 23.97
CA GLY A 78 48.60 -0.12 24.11
C GLY A 78 47.41 0.69 24.62
N LYS A 79 47.67 1.90 25.09
CA LYS A 79 46.62 2.86 25.47
C LYS A 79 46.98 4.29 25.07
N PHE A 80 46.04 4.97 24.42
CA PHE A 80 46.04 6.40 24.13
C PHE A 80 44.85 7.04 24.84
N ILE A 81 45.10 7.80 25.92
CA ILE A 81 44.04 8.35 26.78
C ILE A 81 44.15 9.87 26.86
N ASN A 82 43.05 10.58 26.57
CA ASN A 82 42.93 12.01 26.77
C ASN A 82 44.07 12.83 26.11
N ASN A 83 44.52 12.40 24.93
CA ASN A 83 45.54 13.12 24.19
C ASN A 83 44.90 14.16 23.27
N ASN A 84 45.50 15.34 23.21
CA ASN A 84 45.03 16.44 22.37
C ASN A 84 46.04 16.72 21.25
N SER A 85 45.58 16.67 20.00
CA SER A 85 46.33 17.00 18.79
C SER A 85 45.53 17.95 17.89
N ALA A 86 44.96 19.01 18.48
CA ALA A 86 44.12 19.98 17.78
C ALA A 86 44.82 20.79 16.66
N LYS A 87 46.16 20.68 16.52
CA LYS A 87 46.96 21.30 15.44
C LYS A 87 47.88 20.31 14.72
N GLY A 88 47.60 19.01 14.84
CA GLY A 88 48.45 17.91 14.37
C GLY A 88 47.69 16.93 13.48
N MET A 89 48.42 16.15 12.67
CA MET A 89 47.81 15.33 11.62
C MET A 89 47.11 14.09 12.17
N VAL A 90 47.64 13.42 13.19
CA VAL A 90 47.14 12.15 13.77
C VAL A 90 47.30 12.21 15.28
N GLY A 91 46.35 11.68 16.05
CA GLY A 91 46.42 11.70 17.52
C GLY A 91 47.02 10.44 18.16
N GLY A 92 47.00 9.31 17.46
CA GLY A 92 47.49 8.03 17.96
C GLY A 92 48.62 7.46 17.12
N ILE A 93 48.28 6.64 16.13
CA ILE A 93 49.21 5.88 15.29
C ILE A 93 49.09 6.31 13.82
N LEU A 94 50.21 6.76 13.24
CA LEU A 94 50.34 6.99 11.80
C LEU A 94 51.22 5.91 11.17
N VAL A 95 50.74 5.29 10.10
CA VAL A 95 51.51 4.32 9.32
C VAL A 95 51.48 4.67 7.84
N ILE A 96 52.64 4.75 7.20
CA ILE A 96 52.78 5.04 5.77
C ILE A 96 53.73 4.03 5.12
N ASN A 97 53.29 3.42 4.02
CA ASN A 97 54.08 2.45 3.24
C ASN A 97 54.54 1.26 4.09
N ILE A 98 53.60 0.33 4.31
CA ILE A 98 53.83 -0.90 5.10
C ILE A 98 53.33 -2.14 4.37
N GLU A 99 54.09 -3.24 4.44
CA GLU A 99 53.64 -4.52 3.87
C GLU A 99 52.69 -5.24 4.83
N GLN A 100 53.04 -5.32 6.12
CA GLN A 100 52.22 -5.98 7.15
C GLN A 100 52.09 -5.13 8.41
N LEU A 101 50.85 -4.83 8.82
CA LEU A 101 50.54 -4.11 10.04
C LEU A 101 49.52 -4.88 10.87
N GLN A 102 49.85 -5.12 12.13
CA GLN A 102 48.92 -5.60 13.14
C GLN A 102 48.81 -4.57 14.27
N ILE A 103 47.58 -4.17 14.58
CA ILE A 103 47.24 -3.38 15.76
C ILE A 103 46.25 -4.18 16.57
N LYS A 104 46.60 -4.55 17.80
CA LYS A 104 45.80 -5.48 18.62
C LYS A 104 45.63 -5.02 20.06
N ASN A 105 44.47 -5.26 20.66
CA ASN A 105 44.24 -5.04 22.10
C ASN A 105 44.70 -3.65 22.57
N THR A 106 44.35 -2.61 21.81
CA THR A 106 44.81 -1.24 22.03
C THR A 106 43.61 -0.32 22.21
N GLN A 107 43.69 0.57 23.20
CA GLN A 107 42.59 1.47 23.57
C GLN A 107 42.89 2.91 23.15
N PHE A 108 41.92 3.60 22.55
CA PHE A 108 41.96 5.00 22.18
C PHE A 108 40.74 5.70 22.79
N ILE A 109 40.95 6.40 23.91
CA ILE A 109 39.87 6.94 24.73
C ILE A 109 40.02 8.46 24.84
N LYS A 110 38.96 9.21 24.53
CA LYS A 110 38.87 10.68 24.72
C LYS A 110 39.98 11.46 24.03
N ASN A 111 40.48 10.99 22.88
CA ASN A 111 41.51 11.73 22.15
C ASN A 111 40.87 12.75 21.23
N THR A 112 41.47 13.94 21.13
CA THR A 112 41.05 15.01 20.22
C THR A 112 42.09 15.19 19.12
N GLN A 113 41.66 15.22 17.85
CA GLN A 113 42.54 15.36 16.69
C GLN A 113 42.02 16.40 15.69
N GLU A 114 42.92 16.99 14.90
CA GLU A 114 42.54 17.93 13.84
C GLU A 114 42.12 17.20 12.54
N ILE A 115 43.01 16.40 11.94
CA ILE A 115 42.84 15.93 10.54
C ILE A 115 42.57 14.43 10.40
N TYR A 116 43.37 13.56 11.02
CA TYR A 116 43.24 12.10 10.91
C TYR A 116 43.10 11.46 12.30
N GLY A 117 42.59 10.24 12.29
CA GLY A 117 42.12 9.55 13.48
C GLY A 117 43.12 9.13 14.53
N SER A 118 42.59 8.37 15.46
CA SER A 118 43.34 7.52 16.38
C SER A 118 44.31 6.60 15.62
N ILE A 119 43.90 6.07 14.46
CA ILE A 119 44.75 5.32 13.54
C ILE A 119 44.61 5.89 12.14
N SER A 120 45.73 6.13 11.47
CA SER A 120 45.76 6.49 10.05
C SER A 120 46.80 5.64 9.32
N CYS A 121 46.36 4.89 8.30
CA CYS A 121 47.20 4.03 7.49
C CYS A 121 47.05 4.37 6.01
N SER A 122 48.18 4.62 5.32
CA SER A 122 48.21 4.93 3.89
C SER A 122 49.27 4.12 3.16
N ILE A 123 48.97 3.65 1.94
CA ILE A 123 49.87 2.82 1.13
C ILE A 123 50.21 1.55 1.92
N SER A 124 49.27 0.62 2.00
CA SER A 124 49.40 -0.58 2.82
C SER A 124 49.02 -1.84 2.05
N PHE A 125 49.68 -2.96 2.34
CA PHE A 125 49.32 -4.25 1.74
C PHE A 125 48.41 -5.07 2.65
N TYR A 126 48.85 -5.43 3.85
CA TYR A 126 48.08 -6.24 4.78
C TYR A 126 47.92 -5.52 6.12
N VAL A 127 46.71 -5.07 6.43
CA VAL A 127 46.40 -4.39 7.71
C VAL A 127 45.39 -5.19 8.51
N TYR A 128 45.66 -5.37 9.80
CA TYR A 128 44.77 -5.99 10.78
C TYR A 128 44.62 -5.07 11.98
N ILE A 129 43.41 -4.56 12.21
CA ILE A 129 43.03 -3.81 13.42
C ILE A 129 42.04 -4.67 14.18
N THR A 130 42.47 -5.24 15.30
CA THR A 130 41.74 -6.32 15.99
C THR A 130 41.61 -6.09 17.49
N ASP A 131 40.45 -6.40 18.06
CA ASP A 131 40.24 -6.36 19.51
C ASP A 131 40.60 -4.99 20.13
N CYS A 132 40.36 -3.88 19.43
CA CYS A 132 40.68 -2.53 19.89
C CYS A 132 39.43 -1.75 20.33
N ASP A 133 39.60 -0.84 21.29
CA ASP A 133 38.54 0.03 21.81
C ASP A 133 38.79 1.47 21.36
N PHE A 134 37.79 2.10 20.76
CA PHE A 134 37.80 3.50 20.36
C PHE A 134 36.59 4.21 20.94
N GLU A 135 36.81 4.97 22.00
CA GLU A 135 35.74 5.56 22.80
C GLU A 135 35.89 7.07 22.92
N GLU A 136 34.81 7.81 22.63
CA GLU A 136 34.72 9.25 22.89
C GLU A 136 35.82 10.10 22.20
N ASN A 137 36.33 9.64 21.05
CA ASN A 137 37.33 10.40 20.29
C ASN A 137 36.65 11.49 19.43
N THR A 138 37.32 12.62 19.28
CA THR A 138 36.78 13.82 18.61
C THR A 138 37.73 14.28 17.51
N ILE A 139 37.26 14.30 16.26
CA ILE A 139 37.98 14.82 15.10
C ILE A 139 37.37 16.15 14.65
N LEU A 140 38.16 17.22 14.66
CA LEU A 140 37.70 18.60 14.49
C LEU A 140 37.59 19.08 13.03
N ASN A 141 38.36 18.53 12.09
CA ASN A 141 38.48 19.09 10.73
C ASN A 141 38.38 18.03 9.60
N SER A 142 38.46 18.51 8.36
CA SER A 142 37.73 18.06 7.17
C SER A 142 38.03 16.69 6.57
N HIS A 143 38.92 15.85 7.11
CA HIS A 143 39.33 14.61 6.42
C HIS A 143 39.48 13.39 7.33
N GLY A 144 38.99 13.46 8.56
CA GLY A 144 39.26 12.45 9.57
C GLY A 144 38.06 11.69 10.08
N THR A 145 38.41 10.62 10.74
CA THR A 145 37.59 9.55 11.32
C THR A 145 38.46 8.92 12.40
N VAL A 146 37.97 8.02 13.24
CA VAL A 146 38.82 7.34 14.21
C VAL A 146 39.81 6.37 13.56
N ILE A 147 39.37 5.63 12.54
CA ILE A 147 40.21 4.69 11.78
C ILE A 147 40.20 5.10 10.30
N ASN A 148 41.32 5.64 9.81
CA ASN A 148 41.48 6.04 8.42
C ASN A 148 42.37 5.04 7.66
N LEU A 149 41.84 4.41 6.62
CA LEU A 149 42.54 3.47 5.74
C LEU A 149 42.51 3.95 4.29
N GLN A 150 43.68 4.12 3.67
CA GLN A 150 43.79 4.65 2.31
C GLN A 150 44.80 3.87 1.46
N ARG A 151 44.47 3.67 0.18
CA ARG A 151 45.40 3.04 -0.81
C ARG A 151 45.92 1.70 -0.31
N GLY A 152 44.98 0.82 0.03
CA GLY A 152 45.25 -0.49 0.64
C GLY A 152 45.08 -1.66 -0.34
N TYR A 153 45.77 -2.78 -0.12
CA TYR A 153 45.48 -4.03 -0.82
C TYR A 153 44.43 -4.86 -0.06
N GLN A 154 44.78 -5.43 1.10
CA GLN A 154 43.90 -6.25 1.93
C GLN A 154 43.89 -5.75 3.38
N ASN A 155 42.79 -5.16 3.80
CA ASN A 155 42.64 -4.58 5.13
C ASN A 155 41.52 -5.26 5.92
N ASN A 156 41.67 -5.37 7.23
CA ASN A 156 40.76 -6.07 8.12
C ASN A 156 40.52 -5.25 9.39
N ILE A 157 39.24 -5.02 9.73
CA ILE A 157 38.79 -4.38 10.96
C ILE A 157 37.93 -5.41 11.69
N LEU A 158 38.46 -6.05 12.73
CA LEU A 158 37.84 -7.23 13.35
C LEU A 158 37.63 -7.06 14.85
N ASN A 159 36.44 -7.40 15.35
CA ASN A 159 36.15 -7.48 16.80
C ASN A 159 36.47 -6.19 17.58
N ASN A 160 36.29 -5.02 16.98
CA ASN A 160 36.57 -3.74 17.64
C ASN A 160 35.30 -3.13 18.24
N ASN A 161 35.48 -2.33 19.30
CA ASN A 161 34.45 -1.45 19.84
C ASN A 161 34.72 -0.02 19.36
N ILE A 162 33.79 0.58 18.60
CA ILE A 162 33.90 1.95 18.09
C ILE A 162 32.67 2.71 18.58
N ILE A 163 32.81 3.41 19.71
CA ILE A 163 31.69 3.93 20.49
C ILE A 163 31.81 5.43 20.77
N ASN A 164 30.72 6.19 20.60
CA ASN A 164 30.62 7.61 20.96
C ASN A 164 31.66 8.52 20.29
N ASN A 165 32.12 8.18 19.07
CA ASN A 165 33.11 9.01 18.40
C ASN A 165 32.46 10.10 17.54
N TYR A 166 33.11 11.26 17.46
CA TYR A 166 32.67 12.42 16.70
C TYR A 166 33.63 12.71 15.55
N SER A 167 33.10 12.85 14.33
CA SER A 167 33.81 13.41 13.18
C SER A 167 33.06 14.61 12.61
N HIS A 168 33.78 15.71 12.36
CA HIS A 168 33.22 16.88 11.69
C HIS A 168 32.90 16.65 10.19
N GLN A 169 33.39 15.58 9.54
CA GLN A 169 33.01 15.27 8.15
C GLN A 169 32.29 13.94 7.99
N SER A 170 33.03 12.85 7.79
CA SER A 170 32.41 11.57 7.46
C SER A 170 33.03 10.40 8.18
N GLY A 171 32.23 9.35 8.34
CA GLY A 171 32.68 8.10 8.96
C GLY A 171 33.04 8.33 10.41
N GLY A 172 32.06 8.61 11.28
CA GLY A 172 32.32 8.90 12.70
C GLY A 172 33.24 7.89 13.39
N GLY A 173 33.27 6.64 12.92
CA GLY A 173 34.20 5.59 13.32
C GLY A 173 35.27 5.23 12.28
N VAL A 174 34.90 4.99 11.01
CA VAL A 174 35.85 4.51 9.98
C VAL A 174 35.71 5.28 8.66
N TRP A 175 36.84 5.55 8.02
CA TRP A 175 36.93 5.99 6.64
C TRP A 175 37.87 5.04 5.91
N ALA A 176 37.38 4.43 4.82
CA ALA A 176 38.18 3.53 4.01
C ALA A 176 38.04 3.88 2.52
N SER A 177 39.16 4.16 1.86
CA SER A 177 39.18 4.57 0.46
C SER A 177 40.31 3.97 -0.37
N GLN A 178 40.03 3.67 -1.64
CA GLN A 178 41.01 3.12 -2.61
C GLN A 178 41.60 1.79 -2.11
N ILE A 179 40.75 0.83 -1.75
CA ILE A 179 41.16 -0.47 -1.20
C ILE A 179 40.73 -1.60 -2.15
N TYR A 180 41.61 -2.57 -2.41
CA TYR A 180 41.24 -3.73 -3.23
C TYR A 180 40.30 -4.68 -2.49
N GLN A 181 40.63 -5.07 -1.26
CA GLN A 181 39.83 -5.94 -0.41
C GLN A 181 39.75 -5.41 1.02
N LEU A 182 38.53 -5.26 1.55
CA LEU A 182 38.29 -4.86 2.93
C LEU A 182 37.30 -5.82 3.60
N ILE A 183 37.67 -6.33 4.77
CA ILE A 183 36.83 -7.17 5.62
C ILE A 183 36.56 -6.43 6.92
N VAL A 184 35.29 -6.26 7.27
CA VAL A 184 34.86 -5.66 8.53
C VAL A 184 33.95 -6.67 9.22
N SER A 185 34.42 -7.26 10.33
CA SER A 185 33.68 -8.35 10.96
C SER A 185 33.70 -8.34 12.49
N GLY A 186 32.58 -8.71 13.11
CA GLY A 186 32.46 -8.83 14.57
C GLY A 186 32.55 -7.51 15.33
N ASN A 187 32.42 -6.35 14.67
CA ASN A 187 32.59 -5.05 15.31
C ASN A 187 31.29 -4.54 15.94
N LYS A 188 31.44 -3.79 17.03
CA LYS A 188 30.37 -3.05 17.70
C LYS A 188 30.56 -1.56 17.49
N ILE A 189 29.71 -0.95 16.67
CA ILE A 189 29.88 0.42 16.19
C ILE A 189 28.64 1.24 16.58
N GLN A 190 28.78 2.01 17.66
CA GLN A 190 27.61 2.59 18.33
C GLN A 190 27.75 4.07 18.64
N LYS A 191 26.64 4.81 18.50
CA LYS A 191 26.55 6.22 18.94
C LYS A 191 27.62 7.12 18.33
N ASN A 192 28.14 6.75 17.15
CA ASN A 192 29.09 7.59 16.44
C ASN A 192 28.32 8.66 15.67
N TYR A 193 28.92 9.84 15.60
CA TYR A 193 28.32 11.02 15.01
C TYR A 193 29.22 11.58 13.91
N ALA A 194 28.63 11.84 12.74
CA ALA A 194 29.27 12.55 11.65
C ALA A 194 28.46 13.80 11.26
N PHE A 195 29.12 14.95 11.17
CA PHE A 195 28.44 16.21 10.79
C PHE A 195 28.14 16.33 9.28
N TYR A 196 28.59 15.41 8.43
CA TYR A 196 28.12 15.35 7.04
C TYR A 196 27.59 13.96 6.69
N TYR A 197 28.47 12.97 6.53
CA TYR A 197 28.09 11.70 5.90
C TYR A 197 28.49 10.49 6.75
N ALA A 198 27.72 9.41 6.72
CA ALA A 198 28.09 8.14 7.37
C ALA A 198 28.42 8.28 8.87
N GLY A 199 27.41 8.24 9.74
CA GLY A 199 27.61 8.38 11.18
C GLY A 199 28.61 7.38 11.76
N ALA A 200 28.73 6.19 11.17
CA ALA A 200 29.69 5.16 11.52
C ALA A 200 30.82 5.01 10.48
N ILE A 201 30.51 4.61 9.24
CA ILE A 201 31.56 4.23 8.26
C ILE A 201 31.33 4.83 6.87
N PHE A 202 32.34 5.52 6.35
CA PHE A 202 32.38 5.98 4.97
C PHE A 202 33.30 5.08 4.12
N TYR A 203 32.75 4.50 3.05
CA TYR A 203 33.47 3.69 2.08
C TYR A 203 33.49 4.33 0.69
N ASP A 204 34.67 4.45 0.10
CA ASP A 204 34.84 5.04 -1.23
C ASP A 204 35.83 4.25 -2.10
N THR A 205 35.43 3.88 -3.32
CA THR A 205 36.33 3.26 -4.29
C THR A 205 37.00 1.99 -3.74
N ILE A 206 36.18 1.00 -3.39
CA ILE A 206 36.62 -0.33 -2.93
C ILE A 206 36.26 -1.37 -4.00
N THR A 207 37.16 -2.32 -4.26
CA THR A 207 36.87 -3.39 -5.24
C THR A 207 36.00 -4.48 -4.61
N ASN A 208 36.42 -5.05 -3.47
CA ASN A 208 35.70 -6.12 -2.78
C ASN A 208 35.54 -5.77 -1.29
N LEU A 209 34.29 -5.63 -0.84
CA LEU A 209 33.97 -5.27 0.54
C LEU A 209 33.07 -6.33 1.18
N SER A 210 33.50 -6.89 2.30
CA SER A 210 32.74 -7.87 3.09
C SER A 210 32.47 -7.32 4.49
N LEU A 211 31.20 -7.24 4.86
CA LEU A 211 30.74 -6.94 6.22
C LEU A 211 30.08 -8.19 6.78
N ASP A 212 30.50 -8.64 7.96
CA ASP A 212 30.03 -9.89 8.57
C ASP A 212 29.89 -9.80 10.11
N HIS A 213 28.71 -10.09 10.65
CA HIS A 213 28.44 -10.10 12.10
C HIS A 213 28.76 -8.78 12.84
N ASN A 214 28.49 -7.62 12.23
CA ASN A 214 28.66 -6.31 12.86
C ASN A 214 27.35 -5.78 13.45
N ILE A 215 27.46 -4.92 14.47
CA ILE A 215 26.33 -4.21 15.07
C ILE A 215 26.53 -2.70 14.90
N PHE A 216 25.64 -2.07 14.15
CA PHE A 216 25.56 -0.62 13.96
C PHE A 216 24.36 -0.07 14.71
N GLU A 217 24.58 0.58 15.85
CA GLU A 217 23.49 1.04 16.72
C GLU A 217 23.58 2.53 17.04
N ASN A 218 22.48 3.27 16.88
CA ASN A 218 22.36 4.68 17.28
C ASN A 218 23.41 5.60 16.62
N ASN A 219 23.89 5.29 15.40
CA ASN A 219 24.80 6.17 14.69
C ASN A 219 24.03 7.26 13.93
N ILE A 220 24.61 8.47 13.89
CA ILE A 220 23.95 9.67 13.39
C ILE A 220 24.82 10.36 12.34
N ALA A 221 24.24 10.64 11.18
CA ALA A 221 24.79 11.58 10.21
C ALA A 221 23.80 12.73 9.98
N THR A 222 24.24 13.98 9.95
CA THR A 222 23.34 15.12 9.72
C THR A 222 22.99 15.38 8.24
N ARG A 223 23.53 14.59 7.29
CA ARG A 223 23.11 14.66 5.88
C ARG A 223 22.68 13.29 5.34
N ILE A 224 23.60 12.37 5.06
CA ILE A 224 23.26 11.08 4.40
C ILE A 224 23.98 9.89 5.03
N GLY A 225 23.35 8.71 4.94
CA GLY A 225 23.86 7.45 5.45
C GLY A 225 23.98 7.47 6.97
N GLY A 226 22.89 7.25 7.70
CA GLY A 226 22.88 7.40 9.16
C GLY A 226 23.96 6.58 9.86
N SER A 227 24.23 5.35 9.40
CA SER A 227 25.40 4.57 9.80
C SER A 227 26.47 4.50 8.70
N ILE A 228 26.12 4.06 7.49
CA ILE A 228 27.10 3.75 6.46
C ILE A 228 26.76 4.46 5.16
N PHE A 229 27.79 4.97 4.48
CA PHE A 229 27.69 5.42 3.10
C PHE A 229 28.71 4.68 2.24
N PHE A 230 28.22 3.94 1.25
CA PHE A 230 29.00 3.29 0.21
C PHE A 230 28.97 4.12 -1.08
N MET A 231 30.15 4.44 -1.61
CA MET A 231 30.30 5.21 -2.84
C MET A 231 31.30 4.52 -3.79
N ASN A 232 30.88 4.30 -5.04
CA ASN A 232 31.74 3.72 -6.08
C ASN A 232 32.36 2.35 -5.69
N ILE A 233 31.55 1.43 -5.15
CA ILE A 233 32.02 0.10 -4.76
C ILE A 233 31.66 -0.91 -5.85
N ARG A 234 32.62 -1.76 -6.24
CA ARG A 234 32.38 -2.78 -7.26
C ARG A 234 31.56 -3.95 -6.71
N GLU A 235 32.00 -4.56 -5.60
CA GLU A 235 31.31 -5.68 -4.97
C GLU A 235 31.18 -5.46 -3.47
N ILE A 236 29.93 -5.48 -2.97
CA ILE A 236 29.58 -5.41 -1.55
C ILE A 236 28.88 -6.71 -1.16
N LYS A 237 29.34 -7.33 -0.07
CA LYS A 237 28.67 -8.45 0.59
C LYS A 237 28.45 -8.10 2.07
N ILE A 238 27.20 -8.13 2.52
CA ILE A 238 26.80 -7.87 3.91
C ILE A 238 26.08 -9.11 4.43
N GLU A 239 26.60 -9.73 5.49
CA GLU A 239 26.06 -10.97 6.07
C GLU A 239 25.91 -10.86 7.59
N TYR A 240 24.75 -11.26 8.12
CA TYR A 240 24.52 -11.38 9.57
C TYR A 240 24.75 -10.09 10.38
N ASP A 241 24.63 -8.93 9.75
CA ASP A 241 24.76 -7.62 10.41
C ASP A 241 23.43 -7.19 11.07
N GLU A 242 23.52 -6.34 12.09
CA GLU A 242 22.38 -5.64 12.69
C GLU A 242 22.53 -4.12 12.62
N TYR A 243 21.50 -3.45 12.10
CA TYR A 243 21.39 -2.01 11.95
C TYR A 243 20.20 -1.49 12.75
N ILE A 244 20.46 -0.80 13.86
CA ILE A 244 19.47 -0.48 14.89
C ILE A 244 19.47 1.02 15.18
N GLN A 245 18.32 1.68 15.04
CA GLN A 245 18.14 3.09 15.47
C GLN A 245 19.16 4.07 14.89
N ASN A 246 19.66 3.81 13.67
CA ASN A 246 20.50 4.78 12.99
C ASN A 246 19.62 5.87 12.36
N TYR A 247 20.16 7.08 12.30
CA TYR A 247 19.39 8.26 11.93
C TYR A 247 20.13 9.20 10.98
N THR A 248 19.39 9.75 10.03
CA THR A 248 19.83 10.89 9.21
C THR A 248 18.65 11.75 8.74
N PRO A 249 18.81 13.07 8.61
CA PRO A 249 17.75 13.94 8.10
C PRO A 249 17.67 13.99 6.57
N MET A 250 18.46 13.21 5.82
CA MET A 250 18.22 13.01 4.38
C MET A 250 18.06 11.51 4.07
N SER A 251 18.88 10.92 3.21
CA SER A 251 18.67 9.57 2.67
C SER A 251 19.48 8.47 3.35
N GLY A 252 18.89 7.28 3.45
CA GLY A 252 19.55 6.08 3.95
C GLY A 252 19.68 6.12 5.46
N GLY A 253 18.57 5.92 6.17
CA GLY A 253 18.51 6.04 7.63
C GLY A 253 19.54 5.18 8.35
N SER A 254 19.91 4.05 7.75
CA SER A 254 21.14 3.32 8.10
C SER A 254 22.15 3.35 6.97
N ILE A 255 21.80 2.81 5.80
CA ILE A 255 22.72 2.61 4.68
C ILE A 255 22.32 3.49 3.50
N LEU A 256 23.29 4.20 2.93
CA LEU A 256 23.20 4.75 1.59
C LEU A 256 24.17 4.00 0.66
N LEU A 257 23.65 3.51 -0.47
CA LEU A 257 24.41 2.96 -1.59
C LEU A 257 24.36 3.97 -2.75
N GLN A 258 25.52 4.35 -3.29
CA GLN A 258 25.61 5.21 -4.47
C GLN A 258 26.62 4.65 -5.47
N GLN A 259 26.18 4.49 -6.72
CA GLN A 259 27.04 4.07 -7.84
C GLN A 259 27.78 2.75 -7.54
N CYS A 260 27.08 1.80 -6.91
CA CYS A 260 27.62 0.48 -6.61
C CYS A 260 27.23 -0.52 -7.70
N ASN A 261 28.16 -1.37 -8.13
CA ASN A 261 27.87 -2.31 -9.23
C ASN A 261 27.07 -3.51 -8.72
N LYS A 262 27.59 -4.24 -7.73
CA LYS A 262 26.95 -5.44 -7.20
C LYS A 262 26.88 -5.39 -5.68
N THR A 263 25.68 -5.48 -5.13
CA THR A 263 25.44 -5.49 -3.69
C THR A 263 24.62 -6.71 -3.30
N GLU A 264 25.14 -7.51 -2.37
CA GLU A 264 24.42 -8.64 -1.75
C GLU A 264 24.28 -8.39 -0.25
N ILE A 265 23.04 -8.35 0.25
CA ILE A 265 22.73 -8.24 1.68
C ILE A 265 21.93 -9.47 2.09
N ILE A 266 22.49 -10.28 2.99
CA ILE A 266 21.99 -11.61 3.31
C ILE A 266 21.88 -11.79 4.83
N SER A 267 20.75 -12.30 5.30
CA SER A 267 20.56 -12.64 6.72
C SER A 267 20.79 -11.45 7.68
N THR A 268 20.46 -10.24 7.24
CA THR A 268 20.74 -8.98 7.94
C THR A 268 19.46 -8.36 8.49
N LYS A 269 19.56 -7.63 9.60
CA LYS A 269 18.42 -7.00 10.26
C LYS A 269 18.53 -5.48 10.30
N PHE A 270 17.46 -4.81 9.92
CA PHE A 270 17.28 -3.36 9.97
C PHE A 270 16.08 -3.04 10.85
N ASN A 271 16.31 -2.43 12.02
CA ASN A 271 15.28 -2.19 13.02
C ASN A 271 15.26 -0.73 13.50
N ASN A 272 14.10 -0.08 13.39
CA ASN A 272 13.89 1.30 13.86
C ASN A 272 14.87 2.33 13.25
N ASN A 273 15.37 2.12 12.03
CA ASN A 273 16.20 3.14 11.37
C ASN A 273 15.30 4.22 10.75
N TRP A 274 15.83 5.45 10.70
CA TRP A 274 15.05 6.62 10.30
C TRP A 274 15.83 7.55 9.36
N ALA A 275 15.22 7.83 8.20
CA ALA A 275 15.57 8.91 7.27
C ALA A 275 14.44 9.97 7.23
N GLU A 276 14.73 11.28 7.23
CA GLU A 276 13.68 12.28 6.94
C GLU A 276 13.35 12.38 5.43
N ASP A 277 14.27 12.02 4.52
CA ASP A 277 13.99 11.95 3.08
C ASP A 277 13.71 10.51 2.65
N TRP A 278 14.65 9.81 2.01
CA TRP A 278 14.40 8.53 1.34
C TRP A 278 15.05 7.33 2.02
N GLY A 279 14.36 6.19 2.04
CA GLY A 279 14.93 4.91 2.48
C GLY A 279 15.19 4.89 3.99
N GLY A 280 14.16 4.57 4.77
CA GLY A 280 14.25 4.59 6.24
C GLY A 280 15.33 3.67 6.80
N ALA A 281 15.59 2.53 6.16
CA ALA A 281 16.76 1.69 6.44
C ALA A 281 17.85 1.86 5.37
N LEU A 282 17.47 1.72 4.10
CA LEU A 282 18.40 1.65 2.98
C LEU A 282 17.92 2.53 1.83
N SER A 283 18.82 3.33 1.28
CA SER A 283 18.60 4.06 0.04
C SER A 283 19.63 3.59 -1.00
N ALA A 284 19.17 3.20 -2.18
CA ALA A 284 20.02 2.77 -3.30
C ALA A 284 19.87 3.71 -4.50
N LEU A 285 20.98 4.36 -4.88
CA LEU A 285 21.02 5.37 -5.94
C LEU A 285 21.98 4.93 -7.05
N SER A 286 21.43 4.72 -8.26
CA SER A 286 22.21 4.34 -9.45
C SER A 286 23.08 3.10 -9.21
N CYS A 287 22.51 2.09 -8.55
CA CYS A 287 23.18 0.81 -8.26
C CYS A 287 22.72 -0.23 -9.29
N LEU A 288 23.64 -0.95 -9.92
CA LEU A 288 23.29 -1.82 -11.06
C LEU A 288 22.54 -3.07 -10.60
N GLU A 289 23.13 -3.82 -9.67
CA GLU A 289 22.59 -5.09 -9.17
C GLU A 289 22.49 -5.08 -7.65
N ILE A 290 21.28 -5.32 -7.13
CA ILE A 290 21.02 -5.47 -5.70
C ILE A 290 20.31 -6.80 -5.45
N LEU A 291 20.87 -7.59 -4.54
CA LEU A 291 20.25 -8.78 -3.98
C LEU A 291 20.03 -8.60 -2.49
N LEU A 292 18.78 -8.69 -2.05
CA LEU A 292 18.38 -8.74 -0.64
C LEU A 292 17.78 -10.11 -0.33
N GLN A 293 18.38 -10.85 0.60
CA GLN A 293 17.96 -12.21 0.92
C GLN A 293 17.89 -12.48 2.42
N ASN A 294 16.80 -13.11 2.89
CA ASN A 294 16.66 -13.55 4.29
C ASN A 294 16.80 -12.41 5.33
N CYS A 295 16.48 -11.18 4.95
CA CYS A 295 16.61 -10.00 5.79
C CYS A 295 15.31 -9.63 6.52
N PHE A 296 15.46 -8.88 7.60
CA PHE A 296 14.36 -8.37 8.41
C PHE A 296 14.36 -6.84 8.42
N PHE A 297 13.31 -6.21 7.88
CA PHE A 297 13.10 -4.77 7.91
C PHE A 297 11.92 -4.45 8.82
N LEU A 298 12.22 -3.98 10.03
CA LEU A 298 11.25 -3.81 11.11
C LEU A 298 11.18 -2.35 11.54
N ASN A 299 9.97 -1.78 11.54
CA ASN A 299 9.70 -0.44 12.10
C ASN A 299 10.60 0.67 11.55
N ASN A 300 11.08 0.56 10.31
CA ASN A 300 11.87 1.63 9.70
C ASN A 300 10.94 2.73 9.19
N TYR A 301 11.42 3.97 9.22
CA TYR A 301 10.62 5.13 8.91
C TYR A 301 11.34 6.08 7.94
N SER A 302 10.58 6.56 6.95
CA SER A 302 11.01 7.58 6.02
C SER A 302 10.05 8.78 6.08
N GLY A 303 10.59 9.99 6.21
CA GLY A 303 9.80 11.22 6.13
C GLY A 303 9.34 11.59 4.71
N TYR A 304 9.78 10.85 3.69
CA TYR A 304 9.32 11.00 2.32
C TYR A 304 8.87 9.66 1.72
N SER A 305 9.80 8.85 1.19
CA SER A 305 9.46 7.60 0.51
C SER A 305 10.39 6.42 0.79
N GLY A 306 9.84 5.21 0.72
CA GLY A 306 10.57 3.97 0.97
C GLY A 306 10.81 3.78 2.46
N GLY A 307 9.75 3.43 3.20
CA GLY A 307 9.79 3.34 4.66
C GLY A 307 10.89 2.40 5.17
N ALA A 308 11.16 1.31 4.45
CA ALA A 308 12.38 0.54 4.62
C ALA A 308 13.41 0.87 3.54
N ILE A 309 13.03 0.71 2.27
CA ILE A 309 13.95 0.75 1.14
C ILE A 309 13.44 1.67 0.06
N MET A 310 14.32 2.53 -0.43
CA MET A 310 14.14 3.26 -1.67
C MET A 310 15.20 2.78 -2.68
N SER A 311 14.80 2.47 -3.91
CA SER A 311 15.72 2.17 -5.02
C SER A 311 15.41 3.03 -6.24
N ASN A 312 16.44 3.70 -6.78
CA ASN A 312 16.33 4.59 -7.93
C ASN A 312 17.41 4.28 -8.96
N ASN A 313 17.00 4.17 -10.23
CA ASN A 313 17.89 4.00 -11.38
C ASN A 313 18.73 2.71 -11.27
N GLY A 314 18.08 1.60 -10.90
CA GLY A 314 18.71 0.29 -10.81
C GLY A 314 18.41 -0.60 -12.01
N LEU A 315 19.39 -1.42 -12.43
CA LEU A 315 19.17 -2.36 -13.54
C LEU A 315 18.42 -3.61 -13.07
N ASN A 316 18.82 -4.19 -11.94
CA ASN A 316 18.25 -5.44 -11.45
C ASN A 316 18.18 -5.48 -9.91
N ILE A 317 16.95 -5.41 -9.39
CA ILE A 317 16.66 -5.46 -7.96
C ILE A 317 15.96 -6.77 -7.63
N ILE A 318 16.63 -7.65 -6.89
CA ILE A 318 16.10 -8.95 -6.45
C ILE A 318 15.93 -8.94 -4.94
N ILE A 319 14.69 -9.11 -4.49
CA ILE A 319 14.31 -9.13 -3.08
C ILE A 319 13.66 -10.49 -2.80
N LYS A 320 14.33 -11.36 -2.04
CA LYS A 320 13.85 -12.72 -1.77
C LYS A 320 13.86 -13.15 -0.31
N ASN A 321 12.84 -13.87 0.13
CA ASN A 321 12.76 -14.46 1.48
C ASN A 321 12.89 -13.42 2.62
N ASN A 322 12.43 -12.18 2.44
CA ASN A 322 12.56 -11.13 3.45
C ASN A 322 11.24 -10.91 4.21
N LEU A 323 11.35 -10.35 5.42
CA LEU A 323 10.22 -9.83 6.19
C LEU A 323 10.27 -8.30 6.24
N PHE A 324 9.22 -7.65 5.75
CA PHE A 324 8.97 -6.21 5.88
C PHE A 324 7.78 -5.99 6.81
N GLN A 325 8.02 -5.53 8.03
CA GLN A 325 6.97 -5.37 9.03
C GLN A 325 6.98 -3.98 9.66
N LEU A 326 5.80 -3.35 9.72
CA LEU A 326 5.57 -2.06 10.39
C LEU A 326 6.47 -0.93 9.86
N ASN A 327 6.95 -1.01 8.62
CA ASN A 327 7.68 0.09 8.02
C ASN A 327 6.69 1.14 7.53
N SER A 328 7.10 2.42 7.57
CA SER A 328 6.22 3.51 7.17
C SER A 328 6.93 4.64 6.45
N ALA A 329 6.20 5.28 5.53
CA ALA A 329 6.63 6.47 4.82
C ALA A 329 5.53 7.53 4.82
N LEU A 330 5.88 8.82 4.82
CA LEU A 330 4.89 9.89 4.76
C LEU A 330 4.26 10.09 3.37
N ILE A 331 4.91 9.66 2.29
CA ILE A 331 4.43 9.85 0.92
C ILE A 331 4.16 8.51 0.24
N SER A 332 5.20 7.72 -0.04
CA SER A 332 5.06 6.52 -0.87
C SER A 332 5.89 5.33 -0.41
N GLY A 333 5.38 4.13 -0.66
CA GLY A 333 6.10 2.87 -0.46
C GLY A 333 6.40 2.61 1.01
N GLY A 334 5.40 2.17 1.77
CA GLY A 334 5.56 1.97 3.22
C GLY A 334 6.68 0.99 3.57
N ALA A 335 6.95 0.00 2.71
CA ALA A 335 8.17 -0.79 2.76
C ALA A 335 9.15 -0.43 1.64
N LEU A 336 8.69 -0.51 0.38
CA LEU A 336 9.53 -0.38 -0.80
C LEU A 336 9.05 0.76 -1.70
N ASP A 337 9.98 1.62 -2.12
CA ASP A 337 9.81 2.54 -3.24
C ASP A 337 10.76 2.15 -4.38
N LEU A 338 10.21 1.83 -5.54
CA LEU A 338 10.92 1.37 -6.73
C LEU A 338 10.70 2.37 -7.88
N TRP A 339 11.76 3.12 -8.22
CA TRP A 339 11.66 4.23 -9.16
C TRP A 339 12.69 4.12 -10.30
N ILE A 340 12.23 4.09 -11.55
CA ILE A 340 13.09 4.02 -12.75
C ILE A 340 14.05 2.81 -12.68
N ASN A 341 13.51 1.63 -12.33
CA ASN A 341 14.29 0.39 -12.37
C ASN A 341 13.92 -0.41 -13.63
N GLU A 342 14.89 -1.06 -14.27
CA GLU A 342 14.60 -1.91 -15.43
C GLU A 342 13.90 -3.21 -14.98
N GLN A 343 14.46 -3.93 -14.00
CA GLN A 343 13.92 -5.19 -13.53
C GLN A 343 13.80 -5.26 -12.01
N ASN A 344 12.61 -5.63 -11.54
CA ASN A 344 12.33 -5.86 -10.13
C ASN A 344 11.76 -7.28 -9.94
N VAL A 345 12.38 -8.06 -9.06
CA VAL A 345 11.94 -9.40 -8.69
C VAL A 345 11.67 -9.45 -7.20
N LEU A 346 10.42 -9.75 -6.84
CA LEU A 346 10.00 -10.03 -5.46
C LEU A 346 9.67 -11.51 -5.35
N GLU A 347 10.39 -12.25 -4.52
CA GLU A 347 10.18 -13.70 -4.38
C GLU A 347 10.06 -14.12 -2.91
N SER A 348 8.98 -14.81 -2.54
CA SER A 348 8.83 -15.44 -1.22
C SER A 348 9.00 -14.47 -0.03
N ASN A 349 8.65 -13.19 -0.21
CA ASN A 349 8.70 -12.19 0.85
C ASN A 349 7.37 -12.08 1.60
N VAL A 350 7.43 -11.52 2.80
CA VAL A 350 6.27 -11.26 3.65
C VAL A 350 6.22 -9.78 4.01
N PHE A 351 5.11 -9.10 3.71
CA PHE A 351 4.88 -7.68 3.97
C PHE A 351 3.70 -7.52 4.93
N ILE A 352 3.94 -7.06 6.15
CA ILE A 352 2.92 -7.00 7.22
C ILE A 352 2.79 -5.58 7.75
N ASN A 353 1.57 -5.04 7.71
CA ASN A 353 1.21 -3.78 8.35
C ASN A 353 2.14 -2.61 8.00
N ASN A 354 2.60 -2.53 6.75
CA ASN A 354 3.34 -1.37 6.27
C ASN A 354 2.35 -0.27 5.86
N PHE A 355 2.80 0.99 5.97
CA PHE A 355 1.93 2.15 5.78
C PHE A 355 2.59 3.26 4.96
N ALA A 356 1.90 3.73 3.93
CA ALA A 356 2.18 4.99 3.24
C ALA A 356 0.93 5.46 2.48
N PRO A 357 0.72 6.76 2.26
CA PRO A 357 -0.43 7.24 1.47
C PRO A 357 -0.52 6.62 0.07
N TYR A 358 0.61 6.40 -0.61
CA TYR A 358 0.67 5.75 -1.92
C TYR A 358 1.43 4.42 -1.84
N GLY A 359 0.72 3.30 -1.98
CA GLY A 359 1.33 1.97 -1.93
C GLY A 359 1.76 1.60 -0.52
N GLY A 360 0.84 1.00 0.25
CA GLY A 360 1.06 0.73 1.67
C GLY A 360 2.26 -0.19 1.93
N ALA A 361 2.53 -1.12 1.02
CA ALA A 361 3.77 -1.90 1.01
C ALA A 361 4.72 -1.40 -0.07
N VAL A 362 4.26 -1.33 -1.32
CA VAL A 362 5.12 -1.09 -2.49
C VAL A 362 4.56 0.06 -3.32
N TYR A 363 5.40 1.04 -3.58
CA TYR A 363 5.17 2.05 -4.61
C TYR A 363 6.10 1.83 -5.78
N GLY A 364 5.56 1.94 -6.99
CA GLY A 364 6.30 1.75 -8.23
C GLY A 364 6.01 2.84 -9.24
N LEU A 365 7.06 3.47 -9.79
CA LEU A 365 6.92 4.54 -10.77
C LEU A 365 7.96 4.41 -11.90
N HIS A 366 7.53 4.54 -13.16
CA HIS A 366 8.39 4.57 -14.35
C HIS A 366 9.41 3.42 -14.46
N SER A 367 9.07 2.20 -14.02
CA SER A 367 9.96 1.02 -14.12
C SER A 367 9.45 0.05 -15.17
N ASP A 368 10.30 -0.80 -15.76
CA ASP A 368 9.84 -1.64 -16.87
C ASP A 368 9.08 -2.87 -16.39
N ILE A 369 9.70 -3.73 -15.58
CA ILE A 369 9.15 -5.05 -15.23
C ILE A 369 9.07 -5.28 -13.72
N LEU A 370 7.92 -5.76 -13.23
CA LEU A 370 7.76 -6.44 -11.94
C LEU A 370 7.49 -7.91 -12.16
N LYS A 371 8.26 -8.77 -11.48
CA LYS A 371 7.88 -10.16 -11.28
C LYS A 371 7.75 -10.47 -9.80
N SER A 372 6.55 -10.84 -9.39
CA SER A 372 6.19 -11.18 -8.01
C SER A 372 5.79 -12.65 -7.94
N PHE A 373 6.49 -13.41 -7.08
CA PHE A 373 6.29 -14.85 -6.92
C PHE A 373 6.22 -15.26 -5.45
N ASN A 374 5.19 -16.02 -5.08
CA ASN A 374 5.06 -16.63 -3.75
C ASN A 374 5.12 -15.63 -2.58
N ASN A 375 4.80 -14.36 -2.79
CA ASN A 375 4.82 -13.33 -1.75
C ASN A 375 3.50 -13.30 -0.98
N THR A 376 3.57 -12.78 0.24
CA THR A 376 2.40 -12.59 1.11
C THR A 376 2.33 -11.16 1.63
N PHE A 377 1.19 -10.49 1.42
CA PHE A 377 0.95 -9.10 1.83
C PHE A 377 -0.27 -9.05 2.75
N ILE A 378 -0.06 -8.69 4.02
CA ILE A 378 -1.09 -8.73 5.06
C ILE A 378 -1.25 -7.37 5.72
N GLY A 379 -2.46 -6.83 5.71
CA GLY A 379 -2.81 -5.69 6.57
C GLY A 379 -2.08 -4.39 6.23
N ASN A 380 -1.55 -4.24 5.01
CA ASN A 380 -0.90 -3.00 4.58
C ASN A 380 -1.98 -1.93 4.31
N ILE A 381 -1.65 -0.67 4.59
CA ILE A 381 -2.62 0.42 4.60
C ILE A 381 -2.09 1.59 3.76
N ALA A 382 -2.95 2.14 2.91
CA ALA A 382 -2.68 3.33 2.11
C ALA A 382 -3.93 4.19 1.90
N ASP A 383 -3.76 5.36 1.30
CA ASP A 383 -4.88 6.10 0.72
C ASP A 383 -5.18 5.58 -0.69
N GLU A 384 -4.16 5.18 -1.45
CA GLU A 384 -4.31 4.53 -2.75
C GLU A 384 -3.45 3.29 -2.86
N GLY A 385 -4.07 2.15 -3.20
CA GLY A 385 -3.35 0.88 -3.33
C GLY A 385 -2.86 0.37 -1.98
N GLY A 386 -3.77 -0.24 -1.20
CA GLY A 386 -3.47 -0.66 0.18
C GLY A 386 -2.20 -1.50 0.31
N CYS A 387 -1.87 -2.26 -0.73
CA CYS A 387 -0.57 -2.89 -0.90
C CYS A 387 0.28 -2.20 -1.97
N TYR A 388 -0.24 -2.11 -3.20
CA TYR A 388 0.49 -1.63 -4.38
C TYR A 388 -0.11 -0.37 -4.98
N LYS A 389 0.73 0.64 -5.23
CA LYS A 389 0.42 1.75 -6.13
C LYS A 389 1.46 1.79 -7.25
N ILE A 390 1.04 1.52 -8.49
CA ILE A 390 1.95 1.40 -9.64
C ILE A 390 1.49 2.30 -10.80
N GLN A 391 2.42 3.04 -11.39
CA GLN A 391 2.17 3.91 -12.55
C GLN A 391 3.31 3.90 -13.56
N PHE A 392 2.95 3.88 -14.86
CA PHE A 392 3.89 3.94 -15.99
C PHE A 392 4.87 2.77 -16.03
N TRP A 393 4.38 1.54 -15.87
CA TRP A 393 5.19 0.32 -15.99
C TRP A 393 4.88 -0.43 -17.29
N GLN A 394 5.82 -1.21 -17.81
CA GLN A 394 5.55 -2.04 -18.98
C GLN A 394 4.78 -3.31 -18.57
N SER A 395 5.32 -4.12 -17.65
CA SER A 395 4.71 -5.42 -17.33
C SER A 395 4.75 -5.78 -15.85
N LEU A 396 3.62 -6.26 -15.33
CA LEU A 396 3.49 -6.82 -14.00
C LEU A 396 3.03 -8.29 -14.08
N LEU A 397 3.81 -9.19 -13.48
CA LEU A 397 3.45 -10.58 -13.32
C LEU A 397 3.38 -10.92 -11.83
N PHE A 398 2.20 -11.38 -11.39
CA PHE A 398 1.95 -11.90 -10.05
C PHE A 398 1.65 -13.40 -10.16
N GLN A 399 2.38 -14.23 -9.42
CA GLN A 399 2.19 -15.67 -9.47
C GLN A 399 2.31 -16.29 -8.09
N ASN A 400 1.30 -17.07 -7.70
CA ASN A 400 1.19 -17.67 -6.37
C ASN A 400 1.27 -16.65 -5.22
N ASP A 401 0.90 -15.39 -5.46
CA ASP A 401 0.94 -14.36 -4.43
C ASP A 401 -0.37 -14.32 -3.63
N SER A 402 -0.28 -13.94 -2.35
CA SER A 402 -1.43 -13.79 -1.46
C SER A 402 -1.52 -12.36 -0.90
N PHE A 403 -2.66 -11.70 -1.14
CA PHE A 403 -2.93 -10.33 -0.71
C PHE A 403 -4.16 -10.32 0.21
N ILE A 404 -3.92 -10.18 1.51
CA ILE A 404 -4.91 -10.43 2.55
C ILE A 404 -5.13 -9.16 3.38
N LYS A 405 -6.38 -8.71 3.52
CA LYS A 405 -6.75 -7.64 4.47
C LYS A 405 -6.02 -6.31 4.28
N ASN A 406 -5.56 -6.01 3.07
CA ASN A 406 -4.97 -4.70 2.77
C ASN A 406 -6.09 -3.67 2.63
N THR A 407 -5.82 -2.43 3.03
CA THR A 407 -6.83 -1.37 3.10
C THR A 407 -6.39 -0.12 2.35
N SER A 408 -7.26 0.41 1.51
CA SER A 408 -7.15 1.73 0.88
C SER A 408 -8.30 2.64 1.34
N ASN A 409 -7.97 3.86 1.77
CA ASN A 409 -8.96 4.90 2.05
C ASN A 409 -9.55 5.54 0.77
N GLY A 410 -9.10 5.10 -0.40
CA GLY A 410 -9.55 5.56 -1.71
C GLY A 410 -9.77 4.39 -2.65
N TYR A 411 -8.84 4.18 -3.57
CA TYR A 411 -8.97 3.23 -4.67
C TYR A 411 -8.06 2.01 -4.51
N GLY A 412 -8.60 0.83 -4.80
CA GLY A 412 -7.82 -0.41 -4.85
C GLY A 412 -7.40 -0.87 -3.46
N GLY A 413 -8.25 -1.60 -2.75
CA GLY A 413 -7.93 -2.09 -1.41
C GLY A 413 -6.64 -2.91 -1.34
N MET A 414 -6.33 -3.64 -2.41
CA MET A 414 -5.03 -4.27 -2.63
C MET A 414 -4.15 -3.44 -3.58
N MET A 415 -4.66 -3.06 -4.76
CA MET A 415 -3.84 -2.38 -5.77
C MET A 415 -4.58 -1.28 -6.51
N TYR A 416 -3.88 -0.17 -6.67
CA TYR A 416 -4.13 0.83 -7.71
C TYR A 416 -3.04 0.69 -8.77
N ALA A 417 -3.41 0.45 -10.02
CA ALA A 417 -2.49 0.42 -11.15
C ALA A 417 -3.01 1.28 -12.32
N GLN A 418 -2.13 2.10 -12.93
CA GLN A 418 -2.50 2.93 -14.06
C GLN A 418 -1.40 3.11 -15.12
N SER A 419 -1.81 3.19 -16.38
CA SER A 419 -0.90 3.42 -17.52
C SER A 419 0.16 2.33 -17.59
N ILE A 420 -0.30 1.08 -17.68
CA ILE A 420 0.54 -0.11 -17.67
C ILE A 420 0.28 -0.91 -18.95
N GLU A 421 1.31 -1.44 -19.61
CA GLU A 421 1.06 -2.25 -20.81
C GLU A 421 0.35 -3.56 -20.43
N SER A 422 0.88 -4.34 -19.49
CA SER A 422 0.28 -5.63 -19.12
C SER A 422 0.30 -5.93 -17.62
N ILE A 423 -0.81 -6.52 -17.12
CA ILE A 423 -0.89 -7.12 -15.79
C ILE A 423 -1.40 -8.55 -15.89
N THR A 424 -0.67 -9.49 -15.31
CA THR A 424 -1.05 -10.91 -15.28
C THR A 424 -1.02 -11.45 -13.85
N PHE A 425 -2.11 -12.07 -13.42
CA PHE A 425 -2.21 -12.84 -12.19
C PHE A 425 -2.40 -14.33 -12.51
N LEU A 426 -1.52 -15.16 -11.96
CA LEU A 426 -1.55 -16.62 -12.07
C LEU A 426 -1.62 -17.23 -10.67
N PHE A 427 -2.56 -18.15 -10.42
CA PHE A 427 -2.60 -18.93 -9.18
C PHE A 427 -2.57 -18.10 -7.88
N SER A 428 -3.04 -16.85 -7.94
CA SER A 428 -2.91 -15.89 -6.85
C SER A 428 -4.21 -15.74 -6.06
N GLU A 429 -4.14 -15.10 -4.89
CA GLU A 429 -5.30 -14.82 -4.05
C GLU A 429 -5.36 -13.35 -3.63
N ILE A 430 -6.46 -12.68 -3.96
CA ILE A 430 -6.78 -11.32 -3.53
C ILE A 430 -7.97 -11.42 -2.59
N SER A 431 -7.72 -11.45 -1.29
CA SER A 431 -8.74 -11.75 -0.27
C SER A 431 -8.93 -10.69 0.81
N ASN A 432 -10.19 -10.42 1.12
CA ASN A 432 -10.60 -9.58 2.27
C ASN A 432 -9.99 -8.17 2.25
N ASN A 433 -9.63 -7.64 1.09
CA ASN A 433 -9.11 -6.29 0.96
C ASN A 433 -10.25 -5.27 0.97
N ASN A 434 -9.95 -4.05 1.41
CA ASN A 434 -10.96 -3.02 1.61
C ASN A 434 -10.58 -1.74 0.87
N GLY A 435 -11.44 -1.27 -0.04
CA GLY A 435 -11.36 0.05 -0.68
C GLY A 435 -12.48 0.95 -0.18
N SER A 436 -12.37 2.28 -0.37
CA SER A 436 -13.42 3.22 0.07
C SER A 436 -14.14 3.95 -1.06
N HIS A 437 -13.61 3.90 -2.29
CA HIS A 437 -14.22 4.54 -3.46
C HIS A 437 -14.47 3.56 -4.59
N LYS A 438 -13.43 2.93 -5.14
CA LYS A 438 -13.58 1.98 -6.25
C LYS A 438 -12.57 0.85 -6.15
N GLY A 439 -12.98 -0.36 -6.50
CA GLY A 439 -12.11 -1.53 -6.46
C GLY A 439 -11.80 -1.97 -5.02
N GLY A 440 -12.68 -2.74 -4.39
CA GLY A 440 -12.42 -3.25 -3.03
C GLY A 440 -11.16 -4.12 -2.97
N GLY A 441 -10.83 -4.84 -4.04
CA GLY A 441 -9.51 -5.44 -4.26
C GLY A 441 -8.67 -4.64 -5.25
N LEU A 442 -9.09 -4.58 -6.50
CA LEU A 442 -8.30 -4.03 -7.60
C LEU A 442 -8.93 -2.77 -8.19
N TYR A 443 -8.12 -1.73 -8.42
CA TYR A 443 -8.43 -0.60 -9.28
C TYR A 443 -7.39 -0.55 -10.41
N LEU A 444 -7.80 -0.91 -11.63
CA LEU A 444 -6.92 -0.92 -12.81
C LEU A 444 -7.45 0.04 -13.87
N GLN A 445 -6.57 0.89 -14.40
CA GLN A 445 -6.92 1.91 -15.38
C GLN A 445 -5.87 2.04 -16.51
N ASP A 446 -6.29 2.27 -17.75
CA ASP A 446 -5.41 2.56 -18.88
C ASP A 446 -4.40 1.43 -19.13
N LEU A 447 -4.90 0.25 -19.51
CA LEU A 447 -4.08 -0.94 -19.77
C LEU A 447 -4.25 -1.45 -21.21
N LYS A 448 -3.20 -2.08 -21.74
CA LYS A 448 -3.35 -2.87 -22.97
C LYS A 448 -3.89 -4.26 -22.64
N ASP A 449 -3.24 -5.00 -21.73
CA ASP A 449 -3.60 -6.39 -21.43
C ASP A 449 -3.80 -6.63 -19.93
N PHE A 450 -4.92 -7.25 -19.54
CA PHE A 450 -5.17 -7.77 -18.20
C PHE A 450 -5.55 -9.24 -18.24
N VAL A 451 -4.79 -10.08 -17.53
CA VAL A 451 -5.02 -11.52 -17.46
C VAL A 451 -5.19 -11.98 -16.00
N LEU A 452 -6.29 -12.68 -15.74
CA LEU A 452 -6.60 -13.34 -14.47
C LEU A 452 -6.79 -14.83 -14.74
N ASN A 453 -5.85 -15.67 -14.29
CA ASN A 453 -5.91 -17.11 -14.55
C ASN A 453 -5.67 -17.92 -13.28
N HIS A 454 -6.52 -18.91 -13.01
CA HIS A 454 -6.46 -19.72 -11.78
C HIS A 454 -6.38 -18.87 -10.50
N THR A 455 -6.96 -17.67 -10.51
CA THR A 455 -6.80 -16.69 -9.43
C THR A 455 -8.12 -16.50 -8.70
N LYS A 456 -8.03 -16.20 -7.41
CA LYS A 456 -9.19 -16.00 -6.53
C LYS A 456 -9.31 -14.53 -6.13
N ILE A 457 -10.47 -13.92 -6.38
CA ILE A 457 -10.85 -12.60 -5.86
C ILE A 457 -11.98 -12.84 -4.87
N GLN A 458 -11.69 -12.76 -3.57
CA GLN A 458 -12.69 -13.10 -2.55
C GLN A 458 -12.85 -12.15 -1.38
N GLY A 459 -14.08 -11.94 -0.92
CA GLY A 459 -14.32 -11.20 0.33
C GLY A 459 -13.89 -9.74 0.27
N ASN A 460 -13.56 -9.21 -0.90
CA ASN A 460 -13.12 -7.82 -1.02
C ASN A 460 -14.34 -6.91 -0.93
N TYR A 461 -14.17 -5.79 -0.23
CA TYR A 461 -15.27 -4.99 0.26
C TYR A 461 -15.03 -3.51 -0.04
N LEU A 462 -16.08 -2.81 -0.45
CA LEU A 462 -16.10 -1.35 -0.45
C LEU A 462 -16.91 -0.85 0.75
N LYS A 463 -16.26 -0.03 1.58
CA LYS A 463 -16.87 0.53 2.79
C LYS A 463 -17.88 1.60 2.45
N ASN A 464 -19.12 1.41 2.93
CA ASN A 464 -20.23 2.37 2.78
C ASN A 464 -19.90 3.73 3.40
N VAL A 465 -19.57 4.72 2.56
CA VAL A 465 -19.34 6.12 2.93
C VAL A 465 -20.50 6.99 2.42
N LYS A 466 -21.70 6.84 2.96
CA LYS A 466 -22.84 7.81 2.98
C LYS A 466 -23.31 8.45 1.66
N ASN A 467 -22.66 8.23 0.52
CA ASN A 467 -22.86 8.95 -0.74
C ASN A 467 -23.10 8.04 -1.95
N PHE A 468 -23.13 6.71 -1.77
CA PHE A 468 -23.53 5.71 -2.79
C PHE A 468 -22.75 5.75 -4.13
N VAL A 469 -21.52 6.27 -4.18
CA VAL A 469 -20.70 6.34 -5.41
C VAL A 469 -19.73 5.14 -5.55
N GLU A 470 -19.80 4.19 -4.63
CA GLU A 470 -18.85 3.08 -4.51
C GLU A 470 -19.16 1.91 -5.45
N ILE A 471 -18.20 1.57 -6.31
CA ILE A 471 -18.39 0.62 -7.41
C ILE A 471 -17.19 -0.33 -7.59
N GLY A 472 -17.46 -1.58 -7.97
CA GLY A 472 -16.45 -2.63 -8.18
C GLY A 472 -15.94 -3.23 -6.87
N GLY A 473 -16.70 -4.14 -6.26
CA GLY A 473 -16.37 -4.72 -4.95
C GLY A 473 -15.11 -5.59 -5.00
N GLY A 474 -15.02 -6.50 -5.97
CA GLY A 474 -13.79 -7.26 -6.23
C GLY A 474 -12.78 -6.46 -7.03
N ALA A 475 -13.18 -6.02 -8.22
CA ALA A 475 -12.32 -5.23 -9.11
C ALA A 475 -13.10 -4.16 -9.88
N TYR A 476 -12.43 -3.01 -10.07
CA TYR A 476 -12.83 -1.94 -10.96
C TYR A 476 -11.82 -1.86 -12.11
N LEU A 477 -12.29 -2.08 -13.34
CA LEU A 477 -11.47 -2.26 -14.54
C LEU A 477 -11.89 -1.22 -15.58
N LYS A 478 -11.01 -0.26 -15.85
CA LYS A 478 -11.30 0.91 -16.68
C LYS A 478 -10.30 1.04 -17.82
N ASP A 479 -10.80 1.30 -19.03
CA ASP A 479 -9.98 1.65 -20.19
C ASP A 479 -8.88 0.58 -20.47
N ILE A 480 -9.30 -0.69 -20.59
CA ILE A 480 -8.42 -1.85 -20.84
C ILE A 480 -8.68 -2.45 -22.22
N ASN A 481 -7.66 -2.54 -23.09
CA ASN A 481 -7.89 -3.05 -24.45
C ASN A 481 -8.31 -4.53 -24.44
N THR A 482 -7.60 -5.40 -23.73
CA THR A 482 -7.89 -6.83 -23.68
C THR A 482 -7.92 -7.34 -22.24
N ILE A 483 -9.02 -7.99 -21.88
CA ILE A 483 -9.24 -8.63 -20.58
C ILE A 483 -9.49 -10.12 -20.81
N GLN A 484 -8.73 -10.96 -20.12
CA GLN A 484 -8.93 -12.41 -20.09
C GLN A 484 -9.06 -12.90 -18.64
N ILE A 485 -10.22 -13.48 -18.31
CA ILE A 485 -10.49 -14.09 -17.02
C ILE A 485 -10.79 -15.57 -17.25
N CYS A 486 -9.90 -16.45 -16.79
CA CYS A 486 -9.97 -17.88 -17.04
C CYS A 486 -9.82 -18.67 -15.74
N ASN A 487 -10.56 -19.78 -15.57
CA ASN A 487 -10.35 -20.72 -14.46
C ASN A 487 -10.34 -20.07 -13.08
N SER A 488 -11.08 -18.96 -12.90
CA SER A 488 -10.93 -18.09 -11.73
C SER A 488 -12.20 -18.10 -10.86
N LEU A 489 -12.02 -17.80 -9.58
CA LEU A 489 -13.10 -17.77 -8.59
C LEU A 489 -13.28 -16.35 -8.06
N ILE A 490 -14.43 -15.74 -8.37
CA ILE A 490 -14.81 -14.42 -7.91
C ILE A 490 -15.97 -14.62 -6.91
N GLN A 491 -15.72 -14.43 -5.61
CA GLN A 491 -16.73 -14.75 -4.62
C GLN A 491 -16.81 -13.81 -3.42
N HIS A 492 -17.98 -13.68 -2.79
CA HIS A 492 -18.15 -12.92 -1.53
C HIS A 492 -17.68 -11.46 -1.62
N ASN A 493 -17.56 -10.88 -2.81
CA ASN A 493 -17.16 -9.49 -2.95
C ASN A 493 -18.40 -8.58 -2.82
N TYR A 494 -18.17 -7.38 -2.29
CA TYR A 494 -19.25 -6.44 -1.98
C TYR A 494 -18.95 -5.03 -2.48
N SER A 495 -19.92 -4.43 -3.18
CA SER A 495 -19.97 -2.99 -3.43
C SER A 495 -21.32 -2.40 -3.04
N CYS A 496 -21.42 -1.08 -2.97
CA CYS A 496 -22.66 -0.44 -2.59
C CYS A 496 -23.65 -0.39 -3.77
N LEU A 497 -23.21 0.10 -4.94
CA LEU A 497 -24.15 0.42 -6.02
C LEU A 497 -24.01 -0.51 -7.23
N LEU A 498 -22.81 -0.64 -7.79
CA LEU A 498 -22.58 -1.31 -9.07
C LEU A 498 -21.42 -2.32 -8.97
N GLY A 499 -21.61 -3.50 -9.56
CA GLY A 499 -20.55 -4.49 -9.76
C GLY A 499 -20.00 -5.05 -8.44
N GLY A 500 -20.72 -5.96 -7.80
CA GLY A 500 -20.28 -6.55 -6.53
C GLY A 500 -18.99 -7.37 -6.71
N GLY A 501 -18.94 -8.19 -7.76
CA GLY A 501 -17.73 -8.90 -8.18
C GLY A 501 -16.81 -8.02 -9.02
N LEU A 502 -17.20 -7.76 -10.27
CA LEU A 502 -16.39 -7.03 -11.25
C LEU A 502 -17.19 -5.86 -11.86
N TYR A 503 -16.50 -4.75 -12.07
CA TYR A 503 -17.00 -3.58 -12.79
C TYR A 503 -16.10 -3.31 -14.00
N PHE A 504 -16.68 -3.20 -15.18
CA PHE A 504 -15.98 -2.91 -16.44
C PHE A 504 -16.50 -1.62 -17.06
N ILE A 505 -15.58 -0.76 -17.52
CA ILE A 505 -15.89 0.44 -18.31
C ILE A 505 -14.77 0.70 -19.33
N GLY A 506 -15.13 1.08 -20.56
CA GLY A 506 -14.14 1.50 -21.55
C GLY A 506 -13.19 0.39 -22.00
N SER A 507 -13.53 -0.89 -21.77
CA SER A 507 -12.71 -2.04 -22.18
C SER A 507 -13.16 -2.62 -23.52
N ILE A 508 -12.25 -3.08 -24.39
CA ILE A 508 -12.56 -3.38 -25.80
C ILE A 508 -12.80 -4.88 -26.04
N GLN A 509 -11.92 -5.75 -25.59
CA GLN A 509 -12.02 -7.20 -25.77
C GLN A 509 -12.08 -7.88 -24.41
N ILE A 510 -13.22 -8.49 -24.08
CA ILE A 510 -13.43 -9.16 -22.80
C ILE A 510 -13.75 -10.64 -23.06
N LEU A 511 -12.87 -11.52 -22.59
CA LEU A 511 -13.08 -12.96 -22.54
C LEU A 511 -13.17 -13.41 -21.08
N ILE A 512 -14.31 -13.98 -20.69
CA ILE A 512 -14.49 -14.64 -19.40
C ILE A 512 -14.83 -16.09 -19.67
N GLN A 513 -14.00 -17.02 -19.21
CA GLN A 513 -14.22 -18.45 -19.43
C GLN A 513 -13.91 -19.32 -18.23
N ASP A 514 -14.62 -20.44 -18.14
CA ASP A 514 -14.37 -21.52 -17.16
C ASP A 514 -14.27 -21.00 -15.72
N SER A 515 -15.03 -19.96 -15.36
CA SER A 515 -14.91 -19.24 -14.09
C SER A 515 -16.20 -19.30 -13.26
N LEU A 516 -16.05 -19.10 -11.95
CA LEU A 516 -17.11 -19.19 -10.96
C LEU A 516 -17.37 -17.83 -10.30
N PHE A 517 -18.63 -17.41 -10.26
CA PHE A 517 -19.09 -16.18 -9.63
C PHE A 517 -20.10 -16.51 -8.53
N VAL A 518 -19.65 -16.49 -7.27
CA VAL A 518 -20.44 -17.01 -6.14
C VAL A 518 -20.63 -15.97 -5.05
N ASN A 519 -21.88 -15.70 -4.67
CA ASN A 519 -22.21 -14.85 -3.52
C ASN A 519 -21.60 -13.42 -3.60
N ASN A 520 -21.46 -12.87 -4.80
CA ASN A 520 -21.08 -11.47 -4.96
C ASN A 520 -22.33 -10.60 -4.81
N THR A 521 -22.21 -9.53 -4.03
CA THR A 521 -23.35 -8.75 -3.57
C THR A 521 -23.13 -7.28 -3.85
N VAL A 522 -24.11 -6.63 -4.45
CA VAL A 522 -24.28 -5.18 -4.29
C VAL A 522 -25.34 -4.93 -3.21
N TYR A 523 -25.37 -3.76 -2.57
CA TYR A 523 -26.35 -3.46 -1.52
C TYR A 523 -27.77 -3.85 -1.97
N TYR A 524 -28.40 -4.81 -1.30
CA TYR A 524 -29.68 -5.37 -1.72
C TYR A 524 -30.64 -5.40 -0.53
N GLU A 525 -31.73 -4.64 -0.66
CA GLU A 525 -32.87 -4.68 0.24
C GLU A 525 -33.87 -5.71 -0.29
N GLU A 526 -34.00 -6.83 0.41
CA GLU A 526 -34.91 -7.90 0.04
C GLU A 526 -36.38 -7.46 0.25
N VAL A 527 -37.19 -7.64 -0.79
CA VAL A 527 -38.64 -7.37 -0.77
C VAL A 527 -39.40 -8.62 -1.16
N SER A 528 -40.60 -8.81 -0.60
CA SER A 528 -41.40 -10.02 -0.88
C SER A 528 -42.09 -9.99 -2.25
N SER A 529 -42.25 -8.80 -2.84
CA SER A 529 -42.67 -8.61 -4.21
C SER A 529 -42.08 -7.33 -4.80
N LEU A 530 -41.94 -7.26 -6.13
CA LEU A 530 -41.45 -6.07 -6.82
C LEU A 530 -42.32 -4.83 -6.49
N GLU A 531 -43.63 -5.00 -6.30
CA GLU A 531 -44.57 -3.94 -5.93
C GLU A 531 -44.28 -3.31 -4.56
N GLN A 532 -43.49 -3.94 -3.69
CA GLN A 532 -43.10 -3.34 -2.42
C GLN A 532 -41.93 -2.37 -2.56
N LYS A 533 -41.31 -2.27 -3.73
CA LYS A 533 -40.21 -1.33 -3.96
C LYS A 533 -40.70 0.10 -4.13
N GLU A 534 -40.33 0.94 -3.16
CA GLU A 534 -40.66 2.36 -3.12
C GLU A 534 -39.68 3.21 -3.95
N ALA A 535 -40.08 4.44 -4.26
CA ALA A 535 -39.32 5.33 -5.13
C ALA A 535 -37.94 5.76 -4.58
N ASN A 536 -37.75 5.72 -3.27
CA ASN A 536 -36.54 6.17 -2.58
C ASN A 536 -35.56 5.03 -2.23
N GLN A 537 -35.87 3.78 -2.60
CA GLN A 537 -34.97 2.66 -2.33
C GLN A 537 -33.79 2.63 -3.28
N VAL A 538 -32.66 2.10 -2.80
CA VAL A 538 -31.44 1.96 -3.58
C VAL A 538 -31.62 0.87 -4.64
N LEU A 539 -31.42 1.24 -5.91
CA LEU A 539 -31.48 0.34 -7.05
C LEU A 539 -30.08 -0.09 -7.48
N SER A 540 -29.51 -1.01 -6.74
CA SER A 540 -28.21 -1.60 -7.00
C SER A 540 -28.22 -2.55 -8.21
N LYS A 541 -27.11 -2.63 -8.94
CA LYS A 541 -27.04 -3.30 -10.24
C LYS A 541 -25.77 -4.15 -10.40
N GLY A 542 -25.87 -5.31 -11.03
CA GLY A 542 -24.70 -6.13 -11.35
C GLY A 542 -24.07 -6.78 -10.13
N GLY A 543 -24.71 -7.80 -9.55
CA GLY A 543 -24.21 -8.48 -8.35
C GLY A 543 -22.85 -9.12 -8.58
N ALA A 544 -22.73 -9.97 -9.61
CA ALA A 544 -21.44 -10.50 -10.04
C ALA A 544 -20.71 -9.57 -11.01
N ILE A 545 -21.36 -9.18 -12.12
CA ILE A 545 -20.73 -8.37 -13.17
C ILE A 545 -21.59 -7.14 -13.50
N PHE A 546 -20.95 -5.98 -13.55
CA PHE A 546 -21.50 -4.78 -14.18
C PHE A 546 -20.59 -4.37 -15.34
N LEU A 547 -21.17 -4.16 -16.52
CA LEU A 547 -20.46 -3.80 -17.74
C LEU A 547 -21.06 -2.53 -18.36
N GLU A 548 -20.20 -1.55 -18.61
CA GLU A 548 -20.51 -0.31 -19.29
C GLU A 548 -19.74 -0.21 -20.62
N ILE A 549 -20.50 -0.10 -21.72
CA ILE A 549 -19.99 0.01 -23.09
C ILE A 549 -20.25 1.44 -23.56
N SER A 550 -19.18 2.21 -23.76
CA SER A 550 -19.26 3.63 -24.11
C SER A 550 -19.23 3.87 -25.62
N GLU A 551 -19.63 5.08 -26.02
CA GLU A 551 -19.66 5.53 -27.42
C GLU A 551 -18.33 5.43 -28.17
N ASP A 552 -17.16 5.48 -27.52
CA ASP A 552 -15.88 5.49 -28.25
C ASP A 552 -15.45 4.10 -28.75
N GLN A 553 -16.16 3.04 -28.33
CA GLN A 553 -15.74 1.65 -28.54
C GLN A 553 -16.46 0.94 -29.71
N ARG A 554 -17.22 1.70 -30.51
CA ARG A 554 -18.30 1.18 -31.37
C ARG A 554 -17.90 0.03 -32.27
N ASP A 555 -16.73 0.07 -32.89
CA ASP A 555 -16.35 -0.92 -33.93
C ASP A 555 -15.45 -2.05 -33.41
N GLN A 556 -14.94 -1.94 -32.19
CA GLN A 556 -13.89 -2.83 -31.66
C GLN A 556 -14.38 -3.72 -30.52
N MET A 557 -15.53 -3.42 -29.90
CA MET A 557 -16.02 -4.16 -28.73
C MET A 557 -16.34 -5.63 -29.05
N GLU A 558 -15.72 -6.55 -28.32
CA GLU A 558 -15.98 -7.99 -28.34
C GLU A 558 -16.13 -8.52 -26.90
N LEU A 559 -17.31 -9.04 -26.57
CA LEU A 559 -17.57 -9.71 -25.29
C LEU A 559 -17.86 -11.19 -25.53
N ARG A 560 -17.13 -12.06 -24.83
CA ARG A 560 -17.29 -13.52 -24.84
C ARG A 560 -17.36 -14.06 -23.42
N ILE A 561 -18.43 -14.80 -23.11
CA ILE A 561 -18.65 -15.41 -21.80
C ILE A 561 -18.95 -16.90 -22.01
N LEU A 562 -18.01 -17.77 -21.66
CA LEU A 562 -18.02 -19.18 -22.02
C LEU A 562 -17.87 -20.08 -20.79
N ASN A 563 -18.72 -21.09 -20.62
CA ASN A 563 -18.58 -22.11 -19.56
C ASN A 563 -18.51 -21.51 -18.13
N ASN A 564 -19.29 -20.48 -17.83
CA ASN A 564 -19.26 -19.84 -16.51
C ASN A 564 -20.46 -20.24 -15.65
N GLN A 565 -20.26 -20.26 -14.33
CA GLN A 565 -21.32 -20.50 -13.37
C GLN A 565 -21.49 -19.29 -12.44
N PHE A 566 -22.74 -18.88 -12.27
CA PHE A 566 -23.17 -17.84 -11.35
C PHE A 566 -24.07 -18.48 -10.29
N SER A 567 -23.81 -18.17 -9.02
CA SER A 567 -24.68 -18.63 -7.95
C SER A 567 -24.74 -17.70 -6.75
N GLN A 568 -25.93 -17.56 -6.17
CA GLN A 568 -26.16 -16.81 -4.92
C GLN A 568 -25.77 -15.33 -5.00
N ASN A 569 -25.62 -14.76 -6.20
CA ASN A 569 -25.30 -13.34 -6.35
C ASN A 569 -26.55 -12.49 -6.07
N LYS A 570 -26.34 -11.27 -5.56
CA LYS A 570 -27.42 -10.39 -5.10
C LYS A 570 -27.33 -9.00 -5.70
N ALA A 571 -28.43 -8.52 -6.26
CA ALA A 571 -28.59 -7.15 -6.75
C ALA A 571 -30.07 -6.81 -6.92
N SER A 572 -30.43 -5.52 -6.94
CA SER A 572 -31.79 -5.12 -7.29
C SER A 572 -32.13 -5.45 -8.76
N SER A 573 -31.14 -5.32 -9.66
CA SER A 573 -31.28 -5.72 -11.06
C SER A 573 -30.00 -6.29 -11.64
N GLY A 574 -30.12 -7.32 -12.48
CA GLY A 574 -28.98 -7.99 -13.11
C GLY A 574 -28.07 -8.64 -12.05
N THR A 575 -28.60 -9.61 -11.32
CA THR A 575 -27.86 -10.27 -10.21
C THR A 575 -26.56 -10.90 -10.68
N SER A 576 -26.57 -11.57 -11.82
CA SER A 576 -25.39 -12.17 -12.44
C SER A 576 -24.69 -11.14 -13.30
N ILE A 577 -25.40 -10.55 -14.26
CA ILE A 577 -24.80 -9.65 -15.26
C ILE A 577 -25.73 -8.47 -15.51
N PHE A 578 -25.20 -7.26 -15.40
CA PHE A 578 -25.86 -6.04 -15.85
C PHE A 578 -25.02 -5.40 -16.96
N ILE A 579 -25.64 -5.12 -18.11
CA ILE A 579 -24.99 -4.53 -19.28
C ILE A 579 -25.66 -3.20 -19.61
N LEU A 580 -24.86 -2.15 -19.66
CA LEU A 580 -25.26 -0.81 -20.07
C LEU A 580 -24.51 -0.47 -21.37
N GLN A 581 -25.25 -0.20 -22.44
CA GLN A 581 -24.67 0.07 -23.75
C GLN A 581 -25.16 1.42 -24.30
N GLU A 582 -24.26 2.40 -24.37
CA GLU A 582 -24.56 3.73 -24.90
C GLU A 582 -24.99 3.71 -26.38
N ASN A 583 -25.77 4.72 -26.74
CA ASN A 583 -26.34 4.86 -28.07
C ASN A 583 -25.23 4.91 -29.13
N ASN A 584 -25.37 4.07 -30.16
CA ASN A 584 -24.48 3.95 -31.32
C ASN A 584 -23.29 2.98 -31.21
N ALA A 585 -23.07 2.29 -30.09
CA ALA A 585 -22.10 1.16 -30.06
C ALA A 585 -22.61 -0.04 -30.89
N LYS A 586 -21.72 -0.87 -31.47
CA LYS A 586 -22.12 -2.07 -32.24
C LYS A 586 -22.96 -3.01 -31.38
N LEU A 587 -24.00 -3.58 -31.99
CA LEU A 587 -24.88 -4.55 -31.36
C LEU A 587 -24.07 -5.69 -30.71
N LEU A 588 -24.28 -5.89 -29.41
CA LEU A 588 -23.74 -7.02 -28.67
C LEU A 588 -24.20 -8.34 -29.32
N ASP A 589 -23.26 -9.23 -29.64
CA ASP A 589 -23.61 -10.55 -30.16
C ASP A 589 -23.77 -11.57 -29.03
N LEU A 590 -25.02 -11.81 -28.62
CA LEU A 590 -25.34 -12.78 -27.58
C LEU A 590 -24.96 -14.23 -27.94
N LYS A 591 -24.65 -14.54 -29.20
CA LYS A 591 -24.09 -15.86 -29.58
C LYS A 591 -22.74 -16.15 -28.89
N ASN A 592 -22.07 -15.13 -28.38
CA ASN A 592 -20.81 -15.25 -27.66
C ASN A 592 -20.98 -15.67 -26.19
N PHE A 593 -22.22 -15.89 -25.75
CA PHE A 593 -22.59 -16.40 -24.44
C PHE A 593 -22.94 -17.89 -24.59
N CYS A 594 -22.12 -18.77 -24.03
CA CYS A 594 -22.26 -20.22 -24.22
C CYS A 594 -22.00 -20.98 -22.92
N ASN A 595 -22.79 -22.03 -22.65
CA ASN A 595 -22.69 -22.85 -21.43
C ASN A 595 -22.68 -22.01 -20.14
N ILE A 596 -23.65 -21.10 -19.98
CA ILE A 596 -23.78 -20.29 -18.77
C ILE A 596 -24.82 -20.93 -17.86
N SER A 597 -24.48 -21.12 -16.59
CA SER A 597 -25.41 -21.61 -15.57
C SER A 597 -25.62 -20.56 -14.48
N ILE A 598 -26.88 -20.30 -14.12
CA ILE A 598 -27.24 -19.36 -13.05
C ILE A 598 -28.17 -20.07 -12.07
N SER A 599 -27.86 -20.02 -10.78
CA SER A 599 -28.62 -20.73 -9.75
C SER A 599 -28.66 -20.00 -8.42
N GLN A 600 -29.84 -19.88 -7.81
CA GLN A 600 -30.04 -19.28 -6.47
C GLN A 600 -29.62 -17.81 -6.36
N ASP A 601 -29.45 -17.11 -7.48
CA ASP A 601 -29.31 -15.65 -7.48
C ASP A 601 -30.59 -14.98 -6.96
N ILE A 602 -30.46 -13.88 -6.22
CA ILE A 602 -31.56 -13.18 -5.57
C ILE A 602 -31.57 -11.72 -6.02
N GLY A 603 -32.66 -11.30 -6.66
CA GLY A 603 -32.83 -9.93 -7.10
C GLY A 603 -34.23 -9.67 -7.65
N ASP A 604 -34.55 -8.39 -7.80
CA ASP A 604 -35.93 -7.99 -8.11
C ASP A 604 -36.22 -8.06 -9.61
N VAL A 605 -35.23 -7.69 -10.45
CA VAL A 605 -35.42 -7.60 -11.89
C VAL A 605 -34.26 -8.20 -12.70
N GLY A 606 -34.52 -9.39 -13.24
CA GLY A 606 -33.66 -10.09 -14.19
C GLY A 606 -32.37 -10.62 -13.59
N LEU A 607 -31.98 -11.84 -13.98
CA LEU A 607 -30.66 -12.36 -13.64
C LEU A 607 -29.59 -11.74 -14.55
N ILE A 608 -29.96 -11.54 -15.81
CA ILE A 608 -29.22 -10.74 -16.79
C ILE A 608 -30.08 -9.55 -17.19
N ARG A 609 -29.54 -8.34 -17.09
CA ARG A 609 -30.22 -7.10 -17.48
C ARG A 609 -29.41 -6.40 -18.58
N TYR A 610 -30.08 -5.96 -19.65
CA TYR A 610 -29.49 -5.16 -20.72
C TYR A 610 -30.27 -3.86 -20.93
N LEU A 611 -29.57 -2.73 -21.02
CA LEU A 611 -30.15 -1.42 -21.37
C LEU A 611 -29.39 -0.77 -22.53
N GLY A 612 -30.12 -0.33 -23.57
CA GLY A 612 -29.57 0.49 -24.68
C GLY A 612 -30.61 0.79 -25.77
N GLU A 613 -30.69 2.01 -26.30
CA GLU A 613 -31.92 2.50 -26.96
C GLU A 613 -32.19 1.99 -28.39
N LYS A 614 -31.19 1.46 -29.11
CA LYS A 614 -31.33 1.14 -30.56
C LYS A 614 -31.53 -0.34 -30.89
N PHE A 615 -31.32 -1.23 -29.92
CA PHE A 615 -31.10 -2.64 -30.20
C PHE A 615 -31.99 -3.59 -29.39
N GLU A 616 -32.91 -3.07 -28.58
CA GLU A 616 -33.74 -3.87 -27.68
C GLU A 616 -34.55 -4.92 -28.46
N ASP A 617 -35.24 -4.51 -29.53
CA ASP A 617 -36.01 -5.39 -30.39
C ASP A 617 -35.15 -6.42 -31.15
N GLU A 618 -33.93 -6.05 -31.55
CA GLU A 618 -33.01 -6.96 -32.25
C GLU A 618 -32.40 -7.99 -31.30
N ILE A 619 -32.09 -7.58 -30.07
CA ILE A 619 -31.62 -8.47 -29.00
C ILE A 619 -32.74 -9.43 -28.60
N LEU A 620 -33.96 -8.94 -28.38
CA LEU A 620 -35.12 -9.76 -28.09
C LEU A 620 -35.42 -10.76 -29.21
N LYS A 621 -35.33 -10.33 -30.48
CA LYS A 621 -35.45 -11.25 -31.63
C LYS A 621 -34.33 -12.27 -31.66
N LYS A 622 -33.07 -11.92 -31.38
CA LYS A 622 -31.98 -12.90 -31.32
C LYS A 622 -32.15 -13.90 -30.17
N ILE A 623 -32.67 -13.45 -29.02
CA ILE A 623 -33.00 -14.31 -27.87
C ILE A 623 -34.16 -15.26 -28.22
N GLN A 624 -35.16 -14.79 -28.98
CA GLN A 624 -36.33 -15.58 -29.37
C GLN A 624 -36.11 -16.48 -30.61
N ILE A 625 -35.17 -16.13 -31.50
CA ILE A 625 -34.90 -16.82 -32.78
C ILE A 625 -33.73 -17.81 -32.66
N THR A 626 -33.01 -17.84 -31.53
CA THR A 626 -32.09 -18.94 -31.23
C THR A 626 -32.76 -19.93 -30.28
N ASP A 627 -32.62 -21.20 -30.62
CA ASP A 627 -32.71 -22.30 -29.67
C ASP A 627 -31.81 -21.98 -28.47
N VAL A 628 -32.38 -21.37 -27.42
CA VAL A 628 -31.76 -21.27 -26.08
C VAL A 628 -31.38 -22.68 -25.55
N PHE A 629 -31.90 -23.72 -26.20
CA PHE A 629 -31.58 -25.14 -26.01
C PHE A 629 -30.28 -25.63 -26.71
N ASP A 630 -29.74 -24.97 -27.75
CA ASP A 630 -28.51 -25.44 -28.44
C ASP A 630 -27.22 -24.84 -27.85
N ASN A 631 -27.30 -23.68 -27.17
CA ASN A 631 -26.16 -23.03 -26.51
C ASN A 631 -26.05 -23.35 -24.99
N ASN A 632 -26.81 -24.35 -24.50
CA ASN A 632 -26.78 -24.84 -23.11
C ASN A 632 -26.78 -23.71 -22.05
N LEU A 633 -27.60 -22.66 -22.26
CA LEU A 633 -27.91 -21.70 -21.22
C LEU A 633 -28.87 -22.38 -20.24
N ILE A 634 -28.34 -23.18 -19.30
CA ILE A 634 -29.14 -23.90 -18.30
C ILE A 634 -29.53 -22.89 -17.23
N VAL A 635 -30.72 -22.34 -17.38
CA VAL A 635 -31.26 -21.38 -16.45
C VAL A 635 -32.71 -21.74 -16.17
N ASN A 636 -33.04 -21.90 -14.88
CA ASN A 636 -34.17 -22.71 -14.42
C ASN A 636 -35.56 -22.03 -14.50
N ASP A 637 -35.71 -20.88 -15.18
CA ASP A 637 -36.99 -20.14 -15.21
C ASP A 637 -37.18 -19.27 -16.48
N GLN A 638 -38.39 -18.86 -16.85
CA GLN A 638 -38.69 -18.25 -18.17
C GLN A 638 -38.60 -16.71 -18.24
N LYS A 639 -38.09 -16.01 -17.21
CA LYS A 639 -38.02 -14.52 -17.13
C LYS A 639 -36.61 -13.97 -16.78
N LEU A 640 -35.58 -14.48 -17.45
CA LEU A 640 -34.18 -14.36 -16.98
C LEU A 640 -33.40 -13.19 -17.55
N VAL A 641 -33.64 -12.87 -18.82
CA VAL A 641 -32.99 -11.77 -19.53
C VAL A 641 -34.03 -10.67 -19.68
N VAL A 642 -33.79 -9.55 -19.02
CA VAL A 642 -34.67 -8.37 -19.10
C VAL A 642 -33.95 -7.33 -19.94
N VAL A 643 -34.61 -6.89 -21.01
CA VAL A 643 -34.12 -5.90 -21.97
C VAL A 643 -34.97 -4.65 -21.83
N GLY A 644 -34.32 -3.49 -21.78
CA GLY A 644 -34.98 -2.20 -21.71
C GLY A 644 -35.55 -1.86 -20.34
N TYR A 645 -36.36 -0.80 -20.31
CA TYR A 645 -36.90 -0.23 -19.08
C TYR A 645 -38.28 -0.80 -18.74
N LEU A 646 -38.55 -0.92 -17.44
CA LEU A 646 -39.87 -1.26 -16.91
C LEU A 646 -40.67 0.02 -16.58
N THR A 647 -41.99 -0.15 -16.41
CA THR A 647 -42.87 0.90 -15.90
C THR A 647 -42.27 1.58 -14.66
N ASN A 648 -42.39 2.91 -14.61
CA ASN A 648 -41.83 3.80 -13.58
C ASN A 648 -40.30 3.89 -13.48
N GLU A 649 -39.52 3.16 -14.29
CA GLU A 649 -38.07 3.38 -14.36
C GLU A 649 -37.78 4.69 -15.12
N LEU A 650 -37.38 5.71 -14.38
CA LEU A 650 -37.04 7.06 -14.84
C LEU A 650 -35.53 7.16 -15.06
N LYS A 651 -35.09 7.57 -16.25
CA LYS A 651 -33.66 7.83 -16.51
C LYS A 651 -33.15 8.97 -15.63
N LEU A 652 -31.93 8.83 -15.10
CA LEU A 652 -31.29 9.86 -14.28
C LEU A 652 -31.02 11.16 -15.07
N SER A 653 -30.82 11.07 -16.39
CA SER A 653 -30.72 12.22 -17.30
C SER A 653 -30.93 11.77 -18.75
N GLU A 654 -31.08 12.72 -19.69
CA GLU A 654 -31.16 12.43 -21.13
C GLU A 654 -29.96 11.64 -21.66
N LYS A 655 -28.79 11.77 -21.03
CA LYS A 655 -27.55 11.09 -21.45
C LYS A 655 -27.29 9.80 -20.69
N SER A 656 -27.99 9.55 -19.58
CA SER A 656 -27.74 8.38 -18.74
C SER A 656 -28.71 7.26 -19.06
N LEU A 657 -28.17 6.04 -19.17
CA LEU A 657 -28.97 4.82 -19.24
C LEU A 657 -29.26 4.23 -17.85
N LEU A 658 -28.68 4.80 -16.79
CA LEU A 658 -29.06 4.45 -15.43
C LEU A 658 -30.39 5.10 -15.08
N PHE A 659 -31.12 4.46 -14.18
CA PHE A 659 -32.46 4.84 -13.80
C PHE A 659 -32.67 4.81 -12.28
N GLU A 660 -33.62 5.63 -11.86
CA GLU A 660 -34.32 5.62 -10.58
C GLU A 660 -35.81 5.32 -10.79
N LEU A 661 -36.64 5.44 -9.75
CA LEU A 661 -38.09 5.20 -9.85
C LEU A 661 -38.88 6.50 -9.71
N CYS A 662 -40.00 6.59 -10.44
CA CYS A 662 -40.96 7.69 -10.30
C CYS A 662 -41.45 7.84 -8.86
N GLN A 663 -41.46 9.08 -8.38
CA GLN A 663 -41.97 9.43 -7.05
C GLN A 663 -43.50 9.33 -6.99
N GLN A 664 -44.03 9.23 -5.77
CA GLN A 664 -45.47 9.23 -5.52
C GLN A 664 -46.15 10.44 -6.20
N GLY A 665 -47.28 10.20 -6.86
CA GLY A 665 -48.02 11.21 -7.62
C GLY A 665 -47.56 11.40 -9.07
N SER A 666 -46.60 10.61 -9.53
CA SER A 666 -46.10 10.60 -10.90
C SER A 666 -45.99 9.17 -11.46
N PHE A 667 -45.90 9.02 -12.78
CA PHE A 667 -45.77 7.70 -13.41
C PHE A 667 -45.08 7.72 -14.78
N LEU A 668 -44.62 6.54 -15.22
CA LEU A 668 -44.15 6.27 -16.58
C LEU A 668 -44.66 4.92 -17.05
N GLU A 669 -45.52 4.89 -18.07
CA GLU A 669 -46.10 3.64 -18.59
C GLU A 669 -45.04 2.68 -19.12
N ASN A 670 -44.16 3.17 -19.99
CA ASN A 670 -43.18 2.36 -20.73
C ASN A 670 -41.73 2.50 -20.21
N GLY A 671 -41.51 3.19 -19.08
CA GLY A 671 -40.18 3.48 -18.55
C GLY A 671 -39.27 4.24 -19.53
N GLY A 672 -38.00 4.44 -19.16
CA GLY A 672 -36.94 4.86 -20.08
C GLY A 672 -37.02 6.32 -20.56
N GLN A 673 -37.91 7.12 -20.00
CA GLN A 673 -38.00 8.56 -20.23
C GLN A 673 -37.20 9.32 -19.16
N ASN A 674 -36.94 10.60 -19.39
CA ASN A 674 -36.20 11.50 -18.50
C ASN A 674 -37.10 12.31 -17.56
N GLN A 675 -38.44 12.17 -17.66
CA GLN A 675 -39.39 12.85 -16.80
C GLN A 675 -40.65 12.00 -16.58
N CYS A 676 -41.06 11.82 -15.33
CA CYS A 676 -42.34 11.17 -15.02
C CYS A 676 -43.52 12.08 -15.37
N GLY A 677 -44.55 11.49 -15.98
CA GLY A 677 -45.82 12.15 -16.23
C GLY A 677 -46.57 12.46 -14.95
N LYS A 678 -47.40 13.50 -14.97
CA LYS A 678 -48.32 13.82 -13.86
C LYS A 678 -49.37 12.70 -13.77
N CYS A 679 -49.61 12.18 -12.56
CA CYS A 679 -50.66 11.17 -12.38
C CYS A 679 -52.00 11.62 -12.95
N HIS A 680 -52.68 10.71 -13.65
CA HIS A 680 -53.99 10.97 -14.23
C HIS A 680 -54.98 11.36 -13.12
N GLU A 681 -55.85 12.34 -13.34
CA GLU A 681 -56.81 12.81 -12.32
C GLU A 681 -57.80 11.72 -11.86
N ALA A 682 -57.97 10.69 -12.70
CA ALA A 682 -58.78 9.50 -12.42
C ALA A 682 -58.00 8.29 -11.88
N GLY A 683 -56.69 8.43 -11.67
CA GLY A 683 -55.80 7.39 -11.19
C GLY A 683 -55.14 7.75 -9.87
N VAL A 684 -54.62 6.73 -9.20
CA VAL A 684 -53.73 6.86 -8.05
C VAL A 684 -52.39 6.27 -8.44
N CYS A 685 -51.34 7.09 -8.41
CA CYS A 685 -49.98 6.72 -8.77
C CYS A 685 -49.13 6.67 -7.50
N PRO A 686 -48.98 5.50 -6.88
CA PRO A 686 -48.22 5.35 -5.65
C PRO A 686 -46.70 5.60 -5.82
N GLY A 687 -46.17 5.55 -7.06
CA GLY A 687 -44.73 5.62 -7.32
C GLY A 687 -44.01 4.30 -7.05
N GLY A 688 -42.70 4.25 -7.27
CA GLY A 688 -41.94 3.01 -7.17
C GLY A 688 -42.36 1.99 -8.24
N TYR A 689 -42.24 0.70 -7.96
CA TYR A 689 -42.74 -0.38 -8.84
C TYR A 689 -44.19 -0.80 -8.55
N LYS A 690 -44.90 -0.09 -7.67
CA LYS A 690 -46.31 -0.35 -7.39
C LYS A 690 -47.15 -0.11 -8.65
N LEU A 691 -48.10 -1.00 -8.89
CA LEU A 691 -49.08 -0.82 -9.95
C LEU A 691 -49.91 0.45 -9.69
N ASN A 692 -50.03 1.28 -10.71
CA ASN A 692 -51.02 2.36 -10.70
C ASN A 692 -52.42 1.75 -10.74
N TYR A 693 -53.40 2.44 -10.16
CA TYR A 693 -54.77 1.93 -10.10
C TYR A 693 -55.82 3.04 -10.20
N PRO A 694 -57.04 2.74 -10.67
CA PRO A 694 -58.11 3.74 -10.73
C PRO A 694 -58.45 4.26 -9.33
N GLN A 695 -58.73 5.56 -9.23
CA GLN A 695 -59.31 6.13 -8.01
C GLN A 695 -60.77 5.65 -7.83
N LYS A 696 -61.32 5.81 -6.63
CA LYS A 696 -62.73 5.49 -6.36
C LYS A 696 -63.65 6.16 -7.38
N GLY A 697 -64.59 5.40 -7.97
CA GLY A 697 -65.50 5.87 -9.01
C GLY A 697 -65.03 5.64 -10.46
N TYR A 698 -63.85 5.06 -10.65
CA TYR A 698 -63.26 4.73 -11.96
C TYR A 698 -62.84 3.26 -12.02
N TRP A 699 -62.61 2.76 -13.24
CA TRP A 699 -62.21 1.39 -13.55
C TRP A 699 -61.25 1.39 -14.76
N ARG A 700 -60.62 0.25 -15.05
CA ARG A 700 -59.83 0.02 -16.26
C ARG A 700 -60.04 -1.39 -16.79
N GLU A 701 -59.89 -1.60 -18.09
CA GLU A 701 -60.17 -2.91 -18.70
C GLU A 701 -59.16 -3.98 -18.28
N SER A 702 -57.93 -3.57 -18.00
CA SER A 702 -56.85 -4.45 -17.55
C SER A 702 -55.89 -3.75 -16.61
N VAL A 703 -55.18 -4.50 -15.76
CA VAL A 703 -54.16 -3.95 -14.85
C VAL A 703 -52.96 -3.30 -15.57
N SER A 704 -52.79 -3.62 -16.85
CA SER A 704 -51.79 -3.03 -17.75
C SER A 704 -52.22 -1.72 -18.39
N GLU A 705 -53.49 -1.34 -18.29
CA GLU A 705 -54.00 -0.11 -18.88
C GLU A 705 -53.98 1.07 -17.90
N PHE A 706 -53.73 2.24 -18.47
CA PHE A 706 -53.72 3.52 -17.77
C PHE A 706 -54.92 4.40 -18.19
N ASN A 707 -55.79 3.88 -19.05
CA ASN A 707 -57.04 4.54 -19.41
C ASN A 707 -58.11 4.24 -18.36
N TYR A 708 -58.45 5.25 -17.57
CA TYR A 708 -59.43 5.11 -16.49
C TYR A 708 -60.82 5.56 -16.94
N ILE A 709 -61.75 4.62 -16.95
CA ILE A 709 -63.13 4.77 -17.40
C ILE A 709 -64.01 5.05 -16.17
N LYS A 710 -64.86 6.08 -16.22
CA LYS A 710 -65.75 6.44 -15.11
C LYS A 710 -66.94 5.47 -15.03
N CYS A 711 -67.32 5.06 -13.82
CA CYS A 711 -68.48 4.20 -13.61
C CYS A 711 -69.77 5.02 -13.68
N ASP A 712 -70.62 4.83 -14.69
CA ASP A 712 -71.74 5.76 -14.96
C ASP A 712 -73.02 5.48 -14.14
N LYS A 713 -73.32 4.20 -13.86
CA LYS A 713 -74.61 3.82 -13.24
C LYS A 713 -74.57 3.78 -11.72
N GLU A 714 -73.46 3.32 -11.14
CA GLU A 714 -73.27 3.16 -9.69
C GLU A 714 -71.82 3.53 -9.35
N ILE A 715 -71.50 4.83 -9.32
CA ILE A 715 -70.14 5.35 -9.10
C ILE A 715 -69.51 4.75 -7.83
N ASP A 716 -70.29 4.63 -6.75
CA ASP A 716 -69.81 4.09 -5.47
C ASP A 716 -69.56 2.58 -5.47
N SER A 717 -69.94 1.86 -6.53
CA SER A 717 -69.65 0.43 -6.68
C SER A 717 -68.21 0.17 -7.13
N CYS A 718 -67.55 1.14 -7.75
CA CYS A 718 -66.13 1.08 -8.10
C CYS A 718 -65.32 1.62 -6.93
N LEU A 719 -64.73 0.74 -6.13
CA LEU A 719 -63.97 1.16 -4.94
C LEU A 719 -62.59 1.77 -5.29
N GLY A 720 -62.17 1.65 -6.55
CA GLY A 720 -60.79 1.88 -6.98
C GLY A 720 -59.94 0.64 -6.72
N LYS A 721 -58.63 0.69 -7.00
CA LYS A 721 -57.72 -0.47 -6.83
C LYS A 721 -58.13 -1.74 -7.60
N ASP A 722 -58.92 -1.57 -8.67
CA ASP A 722 -59.51 -2.68 -9.42
C ASP A 722 -60.43 -3.58 -8.55
N GLU A 723 -61.02 -3.00 -7.49
CA GLU A 723 -61.96 -3.67 -6.59
C GLU A 723 -63.40 -3.17 -6.78
N CYS A 724 -64.34 -4.10 -6.71
CA CYS A 724 -65.77 -3.81 -6.71
C CYS A 724 -66.36 -3.87 -5.30
N LYS A 725 -67.35 -3.01 -5.05
CA LYS A 725 -68.20 -3.09 -3.86
C LYS A 725 -68.92 -4.43 -3.83
N GLN A 726 -68.99 -5.02 -2.65
CA GLN A 726 -69.63 -6.31 -2.43
C GLN A 726 -71.00 -6.41 -3.13
N GLY A 727 -71.18 -7.47 -3.92
CA GLY A 727 -72.39 -7.71 -4.72
C GLY A 727 -72.38 -7.19 -6.14
N TYR A 728 -71.35 -6.45 -6.53
CA TYR A 728 -71.12 -5.99 -7.89
C TYR A 728 -69.88 -6.68 -8.51
N GLU A 729 -69.92 -6.94 -9.81
CA GLU A 729 -68.86 -7.60 -10.58
C GLU A 729 -68.76 -7.06 -12.02
N GLY A 730 -67.80 -7.59 -12.77
CA GLY A 730 -67.55 -7.27 -14.17
C GLY A 730 -66.82 -5.95 -14.39
N VAL A 731 -66.56 -5.62 -15.66
CA VAL A 731 -65.92 -4.35 -16.04
C VAL A 731 -66.76 -3.19 -15.49
N LEU A 732 -66.12 -2.25 -14.79
CA LEU A 732 -66.73 -1.08 -14.15
C LEU A 732 -67.67 -1.39 -12.98
N CYS A 733 -67.64 -2.61 -12.42
CA CYS A 733 -68.51 -3.00 -11.31
C CYS A 733 -70.00 -2.69 -11.56
N GLN A 734 -70.47 -2.83 -12.80
CA GLN A 734 -71.83 -2.45 -13.22
C GLN A 734 -72.82 -3.61 -13.22
N SER A 735 -72.34 -4.84 -13.11
CA SER A 735 -73.17 -6.04 -13.07
C SER A 735 -73.36 -6.49 -11.63
N CYS A 736 -74.54 -7.01 -11.28
CA CYS A 736 -74.67 -7.71 -10.01
C CYS A 736 -73.94 -9.04 -10.10
N ASN A 737 -73.29 -9.45 -9.00
CA ASN A 737 -72.67 -10.75 -8.90
C ASN A 737 -73.74 -11.85 -8.78
N TYR A 738 -74.30 -12.23 -9.93
CA TYR A 738 -75.35 -13.23 -9.99
C TYR A 738 -74.84 -14.62 -9.57
N GLU A 739 -73.54 -14.89 -9.77
CA GLU A 739 -72.89 -16.13 -9.33
C GLU A 739 -72.86 -16.26 -7.81
N GLN A 740 -72.72 -15.14 -7.08
CA GLN A 740 -72.79 -15.06 -5.62
C GLN A 740 -74.19 -14.66 -5.10
N LEU A 741 -75.24 -14.94 -5.88
CA LEU A 741 -76.65 -14.73 -5.51
C LEU A 741 -77.05 -13.26 -5.29
N TYR A 742 -76.26 -12.29 -5.76
CA TYR A 742 -76.67 -10.89 -5.78
C TYR A 742 -77.57 -10.61 -6.98
N LYS A 743 -78.79 -10.14 -6.73
CA LYS A 743 -79.76 -9.79 -7.79
C LYS A 743 -80.04 -8.30 -7.80
N ARG A 744 -80.32 -7.77 -8.98
CA ARG A 744 -80.67 -6.37 -9.18
C ARG A 744 -82.09 -6.08 -8.67
N THR A 745 -82.23 -5.20 -7.69
CA THR A 745 -83.51 -4.74 -7.17
C THR A 745 -84.18 -3.73 -8.12
N LEU A 746 -85.47 -3.45 -7.93
CA LEU A 746 -86.22 -2.45 -8.71
C LEU A 746 -85.64 -1.02 -8.60
N GLN A 747 -84.81 -0.77 -7.58
CA GLN A 747 -84.11 0.50 -7.35
C GLN A 747 -82.69 0.51 -7.94
N GLY A 748 -82.28 -0.55 -8.66
CA GLY A 748 -81.00 -0.64 -9.34
C GLY A 748 -79.85 -1.22 -8.51
N LYS A 749 -80.06 -1.51 -7.22
CA LYS A 749 -79.02 -2.02 -6.29
C LYS A 749 -78.83 -3.54 -6.42
N CYS A 750 -77.60 -4.02 -6.22
CA CYS A 750 -77.29 -5.45 -6.15
C CYS A 750 -77.30 -5.91 -4.70
N GLU A 751 -78.27 -6.76 -4.34
CA GLU A 751 -78.45 -7.26 -2.97
C GLU A 751 -78.42 -8.79 -2.95
N ASN A 752 -77.80 -9.36 -1.91
CA ASN A 752 -77.65 -10.82 -1.75
C ASN A 752 -79.01 -11.44 -1.43
N PHE A 753 -79.42 -12.45 -2.21
CA PHE A 753 -80.68 -13.17 -2.04
C PHE A 753 -80.55 -14.47 -1.24
N GLU A 754 -79.51 -14.64 -0.42
CA GLU A 754 -79.52 -15.62 0.67
C GLU A 754 -80.33 -15.11 1.86
N ILE A 755 -81.60 -15.53 1.89
CA ILE A 755 -82.43 -15.86 3.05
C ILE A 755 -82.58 -14.75 4.12
N ASN A 756 -83.74 -14.10 4.06
CA ASN A 756 -84.50 -13.75 5.26
C ASN A 756 -85.59 -14.81 5.46
N LEU A 757 -85.32 -15.79 6.33
CA LEU A 757 -86.32 -16.54 7.09
C LEU A 757 -85.75 -16.74 8.50
N ASN A 758 -86.52 -16.24 9.47
CA ASN A 758 -86.49 -16.43 10.93
C ASN A 758 -85.71 -15.39 11.76
N ASP A 759 -86.50 -14.39 12.18
CA ASP A 759 -86.86 -14.09 13.57
C ASP A 759 -85.83 -14.23 14.71
N ASP A 760 -85.81 -13.13 15.47
CA ASP A 760 -85.79 -13.03 16.92
C ASP A 760 -84.48 -12.91 17.71
N ASN A 761 -84.33 -11.68 18.18
CA ASN A 761 -84.06 -11.28 19.57
C ASN A 761 -82.62 -11.03 20.03
N ASN A 762 -82.38 -9.71 20.13
CA ASN A 762 -81.99 -8.98 21.34
C ASN A 762 -80.51 -8.78 21.68
N ASN A 763 -80.15 -7.51 21.44
CA ASN A 763 -79.76 -6.52 22.45
C ASN A 763 -78.26 -6.22 22.67
N ASN A 764 -77.94 -4.99 22.26
CA ASN A 764 -77.25 -3.93 23.02
C ASN A 764 -75.76 -4.17 23.34
N LYS A 765 -74.84 -3.22 23.13
CA LYS A 765 -74.90 -1.77 22.92
C LYS A 765 -73.50 -1.31 22.49
N ASN A 766 -73.45 -0.29 21.61
CA ASN A 766 -72.68 0.98 21.71
C ASN A 766 -71.37 1.00 22.50
N GLU A 767 -70.25 1.59 22.07
CA GLU A 767 -70.00 2.86 21.34
C GLU A 767 -68.54 2.77 20.83
N MET A 768 -68.19 3.12 19.59
CA MET A 768 -68.00 4.45 18.98
C MET A 768 -66.72 5.20 19.41
N ILE A 769 -65.71 5.11 18.53
CA ILE A 769 -64.85 6.17 17.94
C ILE A 769 -64.23 7.22 18.88
N THR A 770 -62.89 7.37 18.86
CA THR A 770 -62.24 8.58 18.32
C THR A 770 -60.73 8.47 18.18
N GLU A 771 -60.26 9.09 17.10
CA GLU A 771 -58.89 9.45 16.73
C GLU A 771 -58.18 10.24 17.83
N THR A 772 -56.85 10.12 17.95
CA THR A 772 -55.89 11.09 17.40
C THR A 772 -54.45 10.78 17.83
N SER A 773 -53.57 11.18 16.91
CA SER A 773 -52.13 11.22 16.85
C SER A 773 -51.37 11.89 18.02
N ILE A 774 -50.06 11.58 18.12
CA ILE A 774 -48.88 12.48 18.26
C ILE A 774 -47.84 12.01 19.31
N LEU A 775 -46.57 11.94 18.85
CA LEU A 775 -45.25 12.06 19.51
C LEU A 775 -44.62 10.90 20.30
N ASN A 776 -43.54 10.40 19.68
CA ASN A 776 -42.15 10.35 20.14
C ASN A 776 -41.70 9.55 21.39
N GLU A 777 -40.57 8.88 21.11
CA GLU A 777 -39.34 8.76 21.89
C GLU A 777 -39.00 7.45 22.64
N ASP A 778 -37.84 6.96 22.19
CA ASP A 778 -36.75 6.26 22.86
C ASP A 778 -36.85 4.74 23.03
N GLU A 779 -36.13 3.97 22.21
CA GLU A 779 -34.67 3.75 22.25
C GLU A 779 -34.18 3.41 23.66
N ASN A 780 -33.80 2.15 23.88
CA ASN A 780 -32.68 1.79 24.76
C ASN A 780 -32.34 0.30 24.65
N CYS A 781 -31.35 0.01 23.81
CA CYS A 781 -30.39 -1.06 24.05
C CYS A 781 -29.01 -0.54 23.64
N TYR A 782 -28.40 0.22 24.55
CA TYR A 782 -26.97 0.48 24.58
C TYR A 782 -26.22 -0.78 25.01
N CYS A 783 -25.32 -1.25 24.15
CA CYS A 783 -24.08 -1.91 24.58
C CYS A 783 -22.91 -1.09 24.05
N VAL A 784 -22.38 -0.29 24.97
CA VAL A 784 -21.16 0.51 24.88
C VAL A 784 -19.95 -0.40 25.08
N PHE A 785 -19.01 -0.41 24.13
CA PHE A 785 -17.57 -0.61 24.33
C PHE A 785 -16.89 -0.06 23.05
N ASP A 786 -15.82 0.71 23.06
CA ASP A 786 -15.04 1.38 24.10
C ASP A 786 -14.23 2.46 23.38
N GLY A 787 -14.19 3.67 23.93
CA GLY A 787 -13.42 4.80 23.44
C GLY A 787 -11.91 4.68 23.72
N SER A 788 -11.35 3.47 23.80
CA SER A 788 -9.94 3.26 24.12
C SER A 788 -8.98 3.35 22.93
N PHE A 789 -9.45 3.44 21.68
CA PHE A 789 -8.57 3.55 20.52
C PHE A 789 -8.27 4.99 20.05
N ARG A 790 -9.18 5.96 20.30
CA ARG A 790 -8.88 7.39 20.07
C ARG A 790 -8.02 8.02 21.18
N LYS A 791 -8.04 7.43 22.39
CA LYS A 791 -7.15 7.84 23.49
C LYS A 791 -5.74 7.24 23.36
N GLN A 792 -5.54 6.16 22.61
CA GLN A 792 -4.21 5.60 22.33
C GLN A 792 -3.47 6.31 21.19
N ILE A 793 -4.18 6.83 20.19
CA ILE A 793 -3.56 7.65 19.13
C ILE A 793 -3.24 9.07 19.62
N SER A 794 -4.11 9.67 20.45
CA SER A 794 -3.81 10.95 21.12
C SER A 794 -2.66 10.82 22.14
N ASN A 795 -2.56 9.70 22.88
CA ASN A 795 -1.46 9.48 23.82
C ASN A 795 -0.15 9.01 23.16
N GLN A 796 -0.18 8.56 21.89
CA GLN A 796 1.03 8.26 21.11
C GLN A 796 1.56 9.51 20.40
N VAL A 797 0.69 10.40 19.89
CA VAL A 797 1.10 11.73 19.40
C VAL A 797 1.69 12.58 20.55
N GLN A 798 1.14 12.46 21.77
CA GLN A 798 1.68 13.16 22.94
C GLN A 798 2.92 12.49 23.56
N LYS A 799 3.15 11.19 23.32
CA LYS A 799 4.44 10.52 23.61
C LYS A 799 5.51 10.85 22.55
N GLN A 800 5.12 11.11 21.30
CA GLN A 800 6.00 11.55 20.20
C GLN A 800 6.38 13.03 20.33
N GLU A 801 5.49 13.90 20.82
CA GLU A 801 5.84 15.29 21.19
C GLU A 801 6.76 15.34 22.42
N ASN A 802 6.57 14.45 23.40
CA ASN A 802 7.48 14.36 24.55
C ASN A 802 8.87 13.79 24.17
N GLN A 803 8.99 12.94 23.13
CA GLN A 803 10.29 12.52 22.59
C GLN A 803 10.96 13.61 21.74
N LYS A 804 10.19 14.41 20.98
CA LYS A 804 10.68 15.65 20.34
C LYS A 804 11.17 16.67 21.36
N SER A 805 10.46 16.81 22.49
CA SER A 805 10.86 17.67 23.62
C SER A 805 12.13 17.17 24.30
N LEU A 806 12.28 15.85 24.50
CA LEU A 806 13.48 15.28 25.13
C LEU A 806 14.71 15.38 24.20
N VAL A 807 14.52 15.21 22.88
CA VAL A 807 15.57 15.39 21.87
C VAL A 807 15.93 16.87 21.73
N ASN A 808 14.97 17.79 21.77
CA ASN A 808 15.25 19.23 21.78
C ASN A 808 15.92 19.69 23.09
N GLU A 809 15.54 19.16 24.26
CA GLU A 809 16.25 19.42 25.52
C GLU A 809 17.68 18.87 25.48
N VAL A 810 17.91 17.67 24.93
CA VAL A 810 19.26 17.12 24.76
C VAL A 810 20.07 17.91 23.74
N LEU A 811 19.47 18.33 22.62
CA LEU A 811 20.11 19.18 21.62
C LEU A 811 20.43 20.57 22.18
N GLU A 812 19.54 21.21 22.94
CA GLU A 812 19.82 22.51 23.58
C GLU A 812 20.88 22.36 24.68
N THR A 813 20.84 21.30 25.49
CA THR A 813 21.83 21.07 26.56
C THR A 813 23.22 20.73 26.00
N GLU A 814 23.30 19.97 24.91
CA GLU A 814 24.55 19.65 24.21
C GLU A 814 25.05 20.84 23.38
N GLN A 815 24.17 21.63 22.77
CA GLN A 815 24.53 22.86 22.05
C GLN A 815 25.05 23.94 23.01
N THR A 816 24.49 24.04 24.22
CA THR A 816 25.02 24.93 25.27
C THR A 816 26.39 24.47 25.77
N LYS A 817 26.64 23.16 25.90
CA LYS A 817 27.98 22.63 26.19
C LYS A 817 28.96 22.85 25.03
N ILE A 818 28.52 22.76 23.79
CA ILE A 818 29.31 23.06 22.60
C ILE A 818 29.66 24.55 22.55
N GLU A 819 28.73 25.44 22.90
CA GLU A 819 28.98 26.89 23.01
C GLU A 819 29.92 27.21 24.18
N GLU A 820 29.82 26.53 25.33
CA GLU A 820 30.77 26.66 26.44
C GLU A 820 32.18 26.15 26.07
N VAL A 821 32.28 25.04 25.33
CA VAL A 821 33.55 24.52 24.80
C VAL A 821 34.11 25.43 23.71
N GLN A 822 33.27 25.98 22.82
CA GLN A 822 33.69 26.96 21.82
C GLN A 822 34.16 28.27 22.46
N PHE A 823 33.51 28.72 23.54
CA PHE A 823 33.91 29.92 24.30
C PHE A 823 35.22 29.69 25.07
N GLN A 824 35.46 28.48 25.60
CA GLN A 824 36.75 28.10 26.20
C GLN A 824 37.88 27.88 25.19
N VAL A 825 37.58 27.59 23.92
CA VAL A 825 38.56 27.46 22.82
C VAL A 825 38.86 28.82 22.18
N HIS A 826 37.99 29.83 22.37
CA HIS A 826 38.20 31.21 21.89
C HIS A 826 38.92 32.15 22.88
N GLN A 827 38.96 31.80 24.17
CA GLN A 827 39.89 32.38 25.15
C GLN A 827 41.23 31.65 25.11
#